data_AF-A0A7V1EP27-F1
#
_entry.id   AF-A0A7V1EP27-F1
#
_cell.length_a   1.000
_cell.length_b   1.000
_cell.length_c   1.000
_cell.angle_alpha   90.00
_cell.angle_beta   90.00
_cell.angle_gamma   90.00
#
_symmetry.space_group_name_H-M   'P 1'
#
loop_
_entity.id
_entity.type
_entity.pdbx_description
1 polymer ?
#
loop_
_entity_poly.entity_id
_entity_poly.type
_entity_poly.pdbx_seq_one_letter_code
_entity_poly.pdbx_strand_id
1 'polypeptide(L)'
;NELFGICVVIFALFAFETNAFSKTWKIMPLGNSITDGIGSSAGTGGYRDDLYQLLNANGVSFDFVGSLNDGISPDPDHEGHDGYTSEQIDSLILGKLASYSPDIILLHIGTNNIGVGEDDLIAVLSIENIIDKIHNFDNQIDILLSSLIPQANPAKDSIVDNINRRIRDLFYQKSASGYRIYYVGNNEIFKTNANWVSDLFSPDGFHPNDTGYHIMAKVFLNAILNVINGPNAFVTDNFNRNNIGITWVTSGDFALDGGTLTNVSSGSDWSNPAVFVAVWNTNDVSIKWAQNADSIGIESAGLALMLDAPSAQANGYLLLKRQSGDLSLWTVANGVLSDQLGNFPGHISHIKGGDVFEVKMYSDQEGHHFVCYVNSNYDGTVVDPNRMQGNSSVQYVGIMARGQNNNSIDEFNVQFSDDLFPPDPVVDLDFVQVNSSSVTLTWTATGDDGKIGTASKYDIRYSTVPINETNFATALAASNPPTPGNPGETETYTIENLNPNTSYYFAIKVEDDGQNISAISNIIHIPSSSNFLQWEPFEMWFTRHNLPANPYLAEPIFAHFVAPNGQDYRIEGFWDGDSTWGIRFSLTQLGNWNYYVFEKDSSLIAQGTLECTASNLHGFLRINPQNPHQFMYSDGTPFFLMGDTNWDGMTAGVDFETRFKPYIDQRSSQGFNNLNLIVADDRYDYSANEGGDVFYMPTPNSRDYDRLNPAYFDWIDKRVSYSNEHGIIPSLFFSWSEELAKFSDDQIHRYIRYLVARYAAYKVIWILTGEMEEANSLQDYIEWGNLVRNKDPFDNPISLHTVDSCNELADQPWLTFIMQQYRGSYREMYDYISDDWNYDKPVVNGEYGYLVEQYVHQPDGLQHDVNYIRKGAWSIIMAGGGFVTGFGGTFFDPDLHYPEDPTDPTESRYPIPWSLDRAQDLLGGNQLHFLSNFFTQKVNY
;
A
#
# COMPACT_ATOMS: atom_id res chain seq x y z
N ASN A 1 37.40 49.02 -40.94
CA ASN A 1 38.37 48.10 -40.31
C ASN A 1 38.56 48.45 -38.85
N GLU A 2 37.58 48.01 -38.04
CA GLU A 2 37.67 47.30 -36.75
C GLU A 2 39.04 47.15 -36.05
N LEU A 3 39.21 47.07 -34.72
CA LEU A 3 38.46 47.26 -33.45
C LEU A 3 39.52 46.88 -32.37
N PHE A 4 39.66 47.57 -31.22
CA PHE A 4 40.15 47.05 -29.90
C PHE A 4 40.49 48.18 -28.90
N GLY A 5 40.17 48.00 -27.61
CA GLY A 5 40.45 48.97 -26.55
C GLY A 5 40.70 48.40 -25.13
N ILE A 6 41.25 49.29 -24.28
CA ILE A 6 41.02 49.56 -22.85
C ILE A 6 41.71 48.71 -21.73
N CYS A 7 42.10 49.47 -20.67
CA CYS A 7 42.37 49.18 -19.23
C CYS A 7 43.82 49.07 -18.74
N VAL A 8 44.29 50.03 -17.91
CA VAL A 8 44.99 49.86 -16.60
C VAL A 8 45.11 51.24 -15.90
N VAL A 9 44.50 51.39 -14.71
CA VAL A 9 44.97 52.25 -13.60
C VAL A 9 44.52 51.60 -12.30
N ILE A 10 45.44 51.37 -11.34
CA ILE A 10 45.34 51.65 -9.89
C ILE A 10 46.55 51.02 -9.19
N PHE A 11 47.34 51.85 -8.52
CA PHE A 11 48.32 51.49 -7.50
C PHE A 11 48.18 52.51 -6.36
N ALA A 12 48.28 52.03 -5.12
CA ALA A 12 48.35 52.73 -3.83
C ALA A 12 47.07 52.72 -2.96
N LEU A 13 47.00 51.74 -2.05
CA LEU A 13 46.65 51.93 -0.64
C LEU A 13 47.20 50.72 0.15
N PHE A 14 48.33 50.92 0.81
CA PHE A 14 48.81 50.08 1.91
C PHE A 14 48.04 50.47 3.18
N ALA A 15 47.69 49.45 3.96
CA ALA A 15 47.30 49.51 5.38
C ALA A 15 46.04 50.34 5.70
N PHE A 16 44.90 49.65 5.73
CA PHE A 16 43.90 49.60 6.81
C PHE A 16 42.61 49.04 6.20
N GLU A 17 42.53 47.72 6.06
CA GLU A 17 41.23 47.05 6.14
C GLU A 17 41.26 46.23 7.42
N THR A 18 40.65 46.85 8.42
CA THR A 18 40.04 46.28 9.61
C THR A 18 39.86 44.77 9.54
N ASN A 19 40.37 44.07 10.57
CA ASN A 19 39.78 42.80 11.02
C ASN A 19 38.26 42.96 10.94
N ALA A 20 37.62 42.30 9.97
CA ALA A 20 36.20 42.02 10.08
C ALA A 20 36.05 41.33 11.43
N PHE A 21 35.21 41.88 12.30
CA PHE A 21 34.86 41.27 13.58
C PHE A 21 34.55 39.80 13.30
N SER A 22 35.40 38.88 13.77
CA SER A 22 35.01 37.47 13.88
C SER A 22 33.78 37.46 14.78
N LYS A 23 32.64 37.00 14.27
CA LYS A 23 31.40 36.86 15.04
C LYS A 23 31.74 36.00 16.26
N THR A 24 31.49 36.51 17.46
CA THR A 24 31.51 35.70 18.68
C THR A 24 30.18 34.97 18.76
N TRP A 25 30.20 33.64 18.68
CA TRP A 25 29.01 32.80 18.71
C TRP A 25 28.55 32.59 20.15
N LYS A 26 27.32 33.00 20.45
CA LYS A 26 26.69 32.68 21.74
C LYS A 26 26.14 31.26 21.72
N ILE A 27 26.71 30.37 22.51
CA ILE A 27 26.34 28.96 22.54
C ILE A 27 25.62 28.67 23.85
N MET A 28 24.41 28.13 23.80
CA MET A 28 23.65 27.75 25.00
C MET A 28 23.63 26.22 25.15
N PRO A 29 24.40 25.64 26.08
CA PRO A 29 24.20 24.25 26.50
C PRO A 29 22.87 24.13 27.25
N LEU A 30 21.91 23.40 26.68
CA LEU A 30 20.54 23.27 27.18
C LEU A 30 20.21 21.80 27.45
N GLY A 31 19.81 21.47 28.67
CA GLY A 31 19.48 20.09 29.01
C GLY A 31 19.23 19.83 30.48
N ASN A 32 19.47 18.59 30.89
CA ASN A 32 19.31 18.14 32.28
C ASN A 32 20.66 17.89 32.98
N SER A 33 20.71 16.94 33.92
CA SER A 33 21.90 16.56 34.70
C SER A 33 23.10 16.17 33.85
N ILE A 34 22.88 15.68 32.61
CA ILE A 34 23.98 15.35 31.69
C ILE A 34 24.63 16.62 31.15
N THR A 35 23.84 17.65 30.82
CA THR A 35 24.34 18.98 30.44
C THR A 35 24.89 19.74 31.64
N ASP A 36 24.30 19.57 32.83
CA ASP A 36 24.86 20.05 34.10
C ASP A 36 26.24 19.43 34.37
N GLY A 37 26.43 18.17 33.98
CA GLY A 37 27.73 17.50 34.02
C GLY A 37 27.93 16.62 35.25
N ILE A 38 26.84 16.19 35.88
CA ILE A 38 26.88 15.24 36.99
C ILE A 38 27.62 13.97 36.55
N GLY A 39 28.50 13.43 37.39
CA GLY A 39 29.30 12.24 37.07
C GLY A 39 30.71 12.54 36.56
N SER A 40 31.00 13.80 36.23
CA SER A 40 32.38 14.26 36.00
C SER A 40 33.20 14.23 37.30
N SER A 41 34.53 14.12 37.18
CA SER A 41 35.43 14.19 38.35
C SER A 41 35.44 15.56 39.03
N ALA A 42 35.04 16.62 38.32
CA ALA A 42 34.88 17.96 38.85
C ALA A 42 33.53 18.16 39.61
N GLY A 43 32.61 17.20 39.51
CA GLY A 43 31.28 17.25 40.10
C GLY A 43 30.21 17.75 39.14
N THR A 44 30.48 18.84 38.41
CA THR A 44 29.65 19.39 37.31
C THR A 44 30.55 19.78 36.12
N GLY A 45 30.03 20.49 35.12
CA GLY A 45 30.78 20.90 33.92
C GLY A 45 30.64 19.93 32.74
N GLY A 46 30.84 18.64 33.00
CA GLY A 46 30.57 17.57 32.02
C GLY A 46 31.27 17.79 30.68
N TYR A 47 30.53 17.67 29.57
CA TYR A 47 31.10 17.89 28.23
C TYR A 47 31.48 19.36 27.98
N ARG A 48 30.96 20.32 28.75
CA ARG A 48 31.17 21.76 28.53
C ARG A 48 32.62 22.15 28.80
N ASP A 49 33.24 21.57 29.82
CA ASP A 49 34.63 21.83 30.18
C ASP A 49 35.59 21.45 29.05
N ASP A 50 35.39 20.28 28.46
CA ASP A 50 36.19 19.80 27.34
C ASP A 50 35.85 20.52 26.04
N LEU A 51 34.57 20.82 25.81
CA LEU A 51 34.11 21.56 24.64
C LEU A 51 34.71 22.98 24.61
N TYR A 52 34.81 23.65 25.77
CA TYR A 52 35.48 24.94 25.89
C TYR A 52 36.92 24.89 25.37
N GLN A 53 37.69 23.88 25.80
CA GLN A 53 39.08 23.72 25.37
C GLN A 53 39.17 23.41 23.87
N LEU A 54 38.26 22.55 23.38
CA LEU A 54 38.21 22.16 21.98
C LEU A 54 37.85 23.32 21.04
N LEU A 55 36.88 24.15 21.41
CA LEU A 55 36.50 25.33 20.62
C LEU A 55 37.65 26.36 20.55
N ASN A 56 38.32 26.61 21.67
CA ASN A 56 39.51 27.48 21.71
C ASN A 56 40.66 26.91 20.86
N ALA A 57 40.91 25.61 20.95
CA ALA A 57 41.95 24.94 20.16
C ALA A 57 41.68 24.99 18.65
N ASN A 58 40.40 25.09 18.24
CA ASN A 58 39.99 25.24 16.85
C ASN A 58 39.77 26.71 16.43
N GLY A 59 40.18 27.67 17.26
CA GLY A 59 40.13 29.10 16.93
C GLY A 59 38.72 29.68 16.82
N VAL A 60 37.71 29.02 17.41
CA VAL A 60 36.33 29.51 17.43
C VAL A 60 36.23 30.65 18.43
N SER A 61 35.67 31.80 18.03
CA SER A 61 35.27 32.87 18.95
C SER A 61 33.86 32.57 19.45
N PHE A 62 33.71 32.28 20.74
CA PHE A 62 32.43 31.91 21.35
C PHE A 62 32.27 32.48 22.77
N ASP A 63 31.04 32.45 23.25
CA ASP A 63 30.57 32.83 24.59
C ASP A 63 29.51 31.79 25.00
N PHE A 64 29.74 31.01 26.04
CA PHE A 64 28.68 30.16 26.58
C PHE A 64 27.65 31.04 27.31
N VAL A 65 26.36 30.74 27.16
CA VAL A 65 25.30 31.57 27.75
C VAL A 65 24.25 30.74 28.49
N GLY A 66 23.81 31.25 29.63
CA GLY A 66 22.78 30.63 30.47
C GLY A 66 22.70 31.25 31.86
N SER A 67 21.76 30.79 32.67
CA SER A 67 21.54 31.29 34.04
C SER A 67 22.31 30.54 35.13
N LEU A 68 22.77 29.32 34.82
CA LEU A 68 23.61 28.51 35.70
C LEU A 68 25.07 28.68 35.30
N ASN A 69 26.00 28.50 36.25
CA ASN A 69 27.42 28.83 36.07
C ASN A 69 28.37 27.98 36.94
N ASP A 70 28.32 26.67 36.75
CA ASP A 70 29.21 25.73 37.43
C ASP A 70 30.03 24.87 36.44
N GLY A 71 31.03 24.16 36.97
CA GLY A 71 32.10 23.51 36.22
C GLY A 71 33.47 24.15 36.49
N ILE A 72 34.51 23.68 35.80
CA ILE A 72 35.87 24.22 35.94
C ILE A 72 36.34 25.04 34.71
N SER A 73 35.55 25.05 33.64
CA SER A 73 35.75 25.92 32.48
C SER A 73 35.87 27.39 32.88
N PRO A 74 36.78 28.17 32.23
CA PRO A 74 36.82 29.62 32.38
C PRO A 74 35.52 30.34 31.97
N ASP A 75 34.68 29.69 31.16
CA ASP A 75 33.34 30.12 30.81
C ASP A 75 32.37 28.96 31.13
N PRO A 76 31.77 28.97 32.34
CA PRO A 76 30.96 27.86 32.82
C PRO A 76 29.46 28.02 32.54
N ASP A 77 29.01 29.06 31.83
CA ASP A 77 27.58 29.40 31.74
C ASP A 77 26.75 28.34 30.96
N HIS A 78 25.56 28.00 31.46
CA HIS A 78 24.69 26.97 30.85
C HIS A 78 23.21 27.02 31.33
N GLU A 79 22.38 26.20 30.68
CA GLU A 79 20.99 25.88 31.06
C GLU A 79 20.82 24.35 31.20
N GLY A 80 21.73 23.71 31.94
CA GLY A 80 21.64 22.29 32.32
C GLY A 80 21.00 22.13 33.69
N HIS A 81 19.77 21.63 33.77
CA HIS A 81 19.00 21.57 35.02
C HIS A 81 18.91 20.13 35.54
N ASP A 82 19.66 19.81 36.60
CA ASP A 82 19.58 18.49 37.23
C ASP A 82 18.14 18.11 37.59
N GLY A 83 17.75 16.88 37.27
CA GLY A 83 16.41 16.36 37.52
C GLY A 83 15.35 16.68 36.47
N TYR A 84 15.59 17.63 35.54
CA TYR A 84 14.50 18.17 34.72
C TYR A 84 14.11 17.27 33.55
N THR A 85 12.80 17.19 33.28
CA THR A 85 12.21 16.58 32.07
C THR A 85 12.11 17.60 30.93
N SER A 86 11.81 17.13 29.72
CA SER A 86 11.60 18.00 28.55
C SER A 86 10.45 18.99 28.73
N GLU A 87 9.35 18.64 29.40
CA GLU A 87 8.20 19.51 29.73
C GLU A 87 8.63 20.71 30.60
N GLN A 88 9.56 20.45 31.53
CA GLN A 88 10.06 21.48 32.43
C GLN A 88 10.98 22.46 31.67
N ILE A 89 11.82 21.96 30.76
CA ILE A 89 12.60 22.80 29.85
C ILE A 89 11.69 23.57 28.89
N ASP A 90 10.63 22.95 28.36
CA ASP A 90 9.63 23.58 27.50
C ASP A 90 8.94 24.78 28.17
N SER A 91 8.70 24.67 29.48
CA SER A 91 8.07 25.72 30.27
C SER A 91 8.97 26.94 30.50
N LEU A 92 10.29 26.80 30.42
CA LEU A 92 11.26 27.87 30.71
C LEU A 92 11.95 28.47 29.47
N ILE A 93 11.98 27.75 28.34
CA ILE A 93 12.84 28.10 27.19
C ILE A 93 12.63 29.53 26.67
N LEU A 94 11.38 29.99 26.51
CA LEU A 94 11.10 31.34 26.01
C LEU A 94 11.70 32.45 26.90
N GLY A 95 11.72 32.25 28.21
CA GLY A 95 12.35 33.18 29.15
C GLY A 95 13.87 33.20 29.03
N LYS A 96 14.48 32.04 28.73
CA LYS A 96 15.93 31.92 28.53
C LYS A 96 16.37 32.55 27.22
N LEU A 97 15.66 32.29 26.13
CA LEU A 97 15.92 32.90 24.82
C LEU A 97 15.91 34.44 24.90
N ALA A 98 14.90 34.99 25.58
CA ALA A 98 14.77 36.44 25.78
C ALA A 98 15.89 37.05 26.64
N SER A 99 16.48 36.27 27.55
CA SER A 99 17.49 36.78 28.49
C SER A 99 18.92 36.68 27.94
N TYR A 100 19.21 35.64 27.15
CA TYR A 100 20.59 35.28 26.78
C TYR A 100 20.87 35.43 25.27
N SER A 101 19.83 35.38 24.43
CA SER A 101 19.92 35.55 22.97
C SER A 101 21.01 34.69 22.33
N PRO A 102 20.92 33.34 22.43
CA PRO A 102 21.93 32.45 21.85
C PRO A 102 21.91 32.49 20.32
N ASP A 103 23.06 32.25 19.69
CA ASP A 103 23.18 31.96 18.26
C ASP A 103 23.04 30.45 17.98
N ILE A 104 23.56 29.62 18.89
CA ILE A 104 23.58 28.15 18.77
C ILE A 104 23.05 27.55 20.08
N ILE A 105 22.19 26.55 20.00
CA ILE A 105 21.68 25.81 21.16
C ILE A 105 22.10 24.34 21.07
N LEU A 106 22.76 23.82 22.11
CA LEU A 106 23.07 22.39 22.25
C LEU A 106 21.96 21.74 23.05
N LEU A 107 21.03 21.05 22.39
CA LEU A 107 19.84 20.49 23.04
C LEU A 107 20.04 19.00 23.34
N HIS A 108 20.21 18.66 24.62
CA HIS A 108 20.24 17.28 25.11
C HIS A 108 19.27 17.14 26.29
N ILE A 109 18.07 16.62 26.02
CA ILE A 109 16.99 16.52 27.03
C ILE A 109 16.08 15.33 26.74
N GLY A 110 15.60 14.64 27.79
CA GLY A 110 14.67 13.52 27.68
C GLY A 110 15.01 12.32 28.57
N THR A 111 16.27 12.20 29.03
CA THR A 111 16.69 11.04 29.87
C THR A 111 15.94 10.95 31.21
N ASN A 112 15.49 12.07 31.76
CA ASN A 112 14.74 12.12 33.02
C ASN A 112 13.28 11.70 32.86
N ASN A 113 12.67 11.89 31.68
CA ASN A 113 11.32 11.44 31.35
C ASN A 113 11.23 9.90 31.50
N ILE A 114 12.28 9.18 31.08
CA ILE A 114 12.46 7.74 31.30
C ILE A 114 12.48 7.40 32.80
N GLY A 115 13.16 8.23 33.60
CA GLY A 115 13.28 8.05 35.04
C GLY A 115 11.96 8.15 35.80
N VAL A 116 11.03 8.97 35.32
CA VAL A 116 9.69 9.14 35.91
C VAL A 116 8.63 8.22 35.29
N GLY A 117 9.00 7.41 34.29
CA GLY A 117 8.10 6.46 33.62
C GLY A 117 7.10 7.15 32.70
N GLU A 118 7.48 8.29 32.13
CA GLU A 118 6.67 9.01 31.15
C GLU A 118 6.71 8.32 29.79
N ASP A 119 5.63 8.49 29.03
CA ASP A 119 5.49 7.94 27.69
C ASP A 119 6.47 8.61 26.70
N ASP A 120 7.15 7.79 25.90
CA ASP A 120 8.17 8.22 24.93
C ASP A 120 7.62 9.29 23.97
N LEU A 121 6.35 9.18 23.55
CA LEU A 121 5.72 10.15 22.65
C LEU A 121 5.53 11.50 23.35
N ILE A 122 5.11 11.49 24.62
CA ILE A 122 4.94 12.72 25.41
C ILE A 122 6.28 13.44 25.57
N ALA A 123 7.34 12.70 25.92
CA ALA A 123 8.67 13.25 26.09
C ALA A 123 9.17 13.94 24.81
N VAL A 124 8.94 13.33 23.64
CA VAL A 124 9.35 13.87 22.33
C VAL A 124 8.47 15.04 21.89
N LEU A 125 7.15 15.00 22.13
CA LEU A 125 6.27 16.15 21.87
C LEU A 125 6.73 17.40 22.63
N SER A 126 7.22 17.24 23.87
CA SER A 126 7.82 18.34 24.62
C SER A 126 9.13 18.84 24.02
N ILE A 127 9.96 17.95 23.47
CA ILE A 127 11.19 18.32 22.71
C ILE A 127 10.82 19.09 21.44
N GLU A 128 9.80 18.64 20.71
CA GLU A 128 9.26 19.34 19.54
C GLU A 128 8.80 20.75 19.91
N ASN A 129 8.03 20.88 20.99
CA ASN A 129 7.57 22.19 21.48
C ASN A 129 8.73 23.14 21.82
N ILE A 130 9.82 22.62 22.40
CA ILE A 130 11.05 23.40 22.65
C ILE A 130 11.63 23.90 21.34
N ILE A 131 11.80 23.03 20.35
CA ILE A 131 12.36 23.35 19.03
C ILE A 131 11.51 24.41 18.33
N ASP A 132 10.19 24.23 18.32
CA ASP A 132 9.25 25.17 17.70
C ASP A 132 9.28 26.54 18.41
N LYS A 133 9.36 26.55 19.74
CA LYS A 133 9.52 27.81 20.49
C LYS A 133 10.83 28.51 20.17
N ILE A 134 11.93 27.78 20.00
CA ILE A 134 13.22 28.36 19.59
C ILE A 134 13.10 28.97 18.18
N HIS A 135 12.64 28.19 17.20
CA HIS A 135 12.50 28.64 15.81
C HIS A 135 11.55 29.84 15.67
N ASN A 136 10.40 29.81 16.35
CA ASN A 136 9.43 30.90 16.31
C ASN A 136 9.91 32.15 17.05
N PHE A 137 10.81 32.01 18.03
CA PHE A 137 11.41 33.14 18.72
C PHE A 137 12.42 33.86 17.82
N ASP A 138 13.34 33.10 17.21
CA ASP A 138 14.28 33.60 16.22
C ASP A 138 14.72 32.45 15.29
N ASN A 139 14.30 32.52 14.02
CA ASN A 139 14.59 31.50 13.03
C ASN A 139 16.04 31.50 12.53
N GLN A 140 16.89 32.42 13.03
CA GLN A 140 18.34 32.43 12.79
C GLN A 140 19.12 31.61 13.82
N ILE A 141 18.49 31.13 14.89
CA ILE A 141 19.14 30.28 15.90
C ILE A 141 19.38 28.89 15.32
N ASP A 142 20.62 28.42 15.42
CA ASP A 142 21.01 27.07 15.04
C ASP A 142 20.77 26.07 16.20
N ILE A 143 19.94 25.06 15.96
CA ILE A 143 19.57 24.05 16.96
C ILE A 143 20.39 22.79 16.70
N LEU A 144 21.33 22.47 17.59
CA LEU A 144 22.09 21.23 17.59
C LEU A 144 21.35 20.21 18.47
N LEU A 145 20.44 19.44 17.86
CA LEU A 145 19.58 18.46 18.52
C LEU A 145 20.33 17.14 18.73
N SER A 146 20.61 16.81 19.98
CA SER A 146 21.34 15.60 20.33
C SER A 146 20.44 14.40 20.56
N SER A 147 20.89 13.22 20.11
CA SER A 147 20.41 11.96 20.66
C SER A 147 20.78 11.84 22.14
N LEU A 148 19.92 11.19 22.91
CA LEU A 148 20.16 10.78 24.30
C LEU A 148 21.27 9.73 24.33
N ILE A 149 22.26 9.90 25.20
CA ILE A 149 23.30 8.88 25.40
C ILE A 149 22.68 7.57 25.92
N PRO A 150 23.32 6.40 25.67
CA PRO A 150 22.80 5.13 26.16
C PRO A 150 22.73 5.07 27.69
N GLN A 151 22.01 4.08 28.23
CA GLN A 151 21.97 3.81 29.67
C GLN A 151 22.45 2.40 29.99
N ALA A 152 23.25 2.23 31.05
CA ALA A 152 23.78 0.92 31.42
C ALA A 152 22.70 -0.11 31.78
N ASN A 153 21.49 0.35 32.14
CA ASN A 153 20.34 -0.53 32.35
C ASN A 153 19.70 -0.87 30.98
N PRO A 154 19.72 -2.14 30.53
CA PRO A 154 19.24 -2.52 29.20
C PRO A 154 17.77 -2.18 28.93
N ALA A 155 16.91 -2.27 29.94
CA ALA A 155 15.49 -1.92 29.77
C ALA A 155 15.30 -0.42 29.55
N LYS A 156 16.11 0.41 30.20
CA LYS A 156 16.11 1.86 29.96
C LYS A 156 16.81 2.22 28.66
N ASP A 157 17.85 1.49 28.28
CA ASP A 157 18.55 1.69 27.00
C ASP A 157 17.64 1.42 25.81
N SER A 158 16.78 0.40 25.90
CA SER A 158 15.75 0.15 24.88
C SER A 158 14.76 1.31 24.75
N ILE A 159 14.44 2.00 25.85
CA ILE A 159 13.59 3.20 25.83
C ILE A 159 14.36 4.39 25.25
N VAL A 160 15.63 4.55 25.60
CA VAL A 160 16.53 5.53 24.98
C VAL A 160 16.59 5.35 23.47
N ASP A 161 16.68 4.11 22.99
CA ASP A 161 16.70 3.80 21.55
C ASP A 161 15.40 4.22 20.86
N ASN A 162 14.24 3.99 21.50
CA ASN A 162 12.95 4.45 20.99
C ASN A 162 12.85 5.99 20.93
N ILE A 163 13.25 6.67 22.01
CA ILE A 163 13.23 8.14 22.05
C ILE A 163 14.21 8.72 21.02
N ASN A 164 15.39 8.12 20.85
CA ASN A 164 16.38 8.58 19.87
C ASN A 164 15.94 8.43 18.43
N ARG A 165 15.20 7.34 18.10
CA ARG A 165 14.55 7.21 16.80
C ARG A 165 13.63 8.41 16.55
N ARG A 166 12.73 8.69 17.49
CA ARG A 166 11.79 9.82 17.39
C ARG A 166 12.47 11.20 17.37
N ILE A 167 13.57 11.39 18.11
CA ILE A 167 14.39 12.62 18.06
C ILE A 167 15.01 12.81 16.66
N ARG A 168 15.46 11.72 16.05
CA ARG A 168 16.01 11.73 14.69
C ARG A 168 14.94 12.08 13.66
N ASP A 169 13.75 11.50 13.77
CA ASP A 169 12.62 11.79 12.88
C ASP A 169 12.19 13.26 13.01
N LEU A 170 12.09 13.75 14.24
CA LEU A 170 11.79 15.14 14.55
C LEU A 170 12.84 16.09 13.94
N PHE A 171 14.13 15.71 13.96
CA PHE A 171 15.17 16.46 13.28
C PHE A 171 14.88 16.59 11.77
N TYR A 172 14.62 15.48 11.08
CA TYR A 172 14.34 15.52 9.63
C TYR A 172 13.09 16.32 9.30
N GLN A 173 12.00 16.10 10.03
CA GLN A 173 10.75 16.82 9.85
C GLN A 173 10.96 18.35 9.94
N LYS A 174 11.69 18.81 10.95
CA LYS A 174 11.95 20.24 11.16
C LYS A 174 12.95 20.77 10.13
N SER A 175 13.99 20.00 9.80
CA SER A 175 14.97 20.33 8.75
C SER A 175 14.29 20.55 7.38
N ALA A 176 13.45 19.60 6.95
CA ALA A 176 12.66 19.69 5.72
C ALA A 176 11.69 20.89 5.70
N SER A 177 11.19 21.26 6.88
CA SER A 177 10.36 22.46 7.09
C SER A 177 11.16 23.77 7.09
N GLY A 178 12.46 23.73 6.79
CA GLY A 178 13.34 24.89 6.69
C GLY A 178 13.87 25.39 8.04
N TYR A 179 13.79 24.59 9.10
CA TYR A 179 14.36 24.94 10.39
C TYR A 179 15.88 24.85 10.30
N ARG A 180 16.59 25.76 10.98
CA ARG A 180 18.04 25.70 11.18
C ARG A 180 18.36 24.70 12.29
N ILE A 181 18.19 23.42 12.01
CA ILE A 181 18.39 22.33 12.96
C ILE A 181 19.40 21.34 12.41
N TYR A 182 20.16 20.69 13.29
CA TYR A 182 21.25 19.78 12.98
C TYR A 182 21.25 18.63 13.98
N TYR A 183 21.35 17.40 13.49
CA TYR A 183 21.42 16.22 14.34
C TYR A 183 22.81 16.03 14.95
N VAL A 184 22.85 15.65 16.23
CA VAL A 184 24.08 15.36 16.98
C VAL A 184 23.99 13.94 17.57
N GLY A 185 24.59 12.98 16.88
CA GLY A 185 24.51 11.55 17.23
C GLY A 185 25.42 11.13 18.39
N ASN A 186 25.12 11.56 19.62
CA ASN A 186 25.90 11.17 20.80
C ASN A 186 25.73 9.69 21.17
N ASN A 187 24.51 9.15 21.11
CA ASN A 187 24.25 7.74 21.39
C ASN A 187 25.07 6.82 20.50
N GLU A 188 25.02 7.15 19.21
CA GLU A 188 25.61 6.44 18.10
C GLU A 188 27.12 6.28 18.32
N ILE A 189 27.79 7.40 18.63
CA ILE A 189 29.23 7.39 18.88
C ILE A 189 29.57 6.64 20.17
N PHE A 190 28.75 6.72 21.23
CA PHE A 190 28.97 5.95 22.45
C PHE A 190 28.95 4.45 22.17
N LYS A 191 27.96 3.97 21.39
CA LYS A 191 27.78 2.54 21.08
C LYS A 191 28.86 1.96 20.16
N THR A 192 29.70 2.79 19.53
CA THR A 192 30.89 2.31 18.79
C THR A 192 31.94 1.65 19.70
N ASN A 193 31.97 1.99 20.99
CA ASN A 193 32.81 1.30 21.96
C ASN A 193 32.09 0.06 22.49
N ALA A 194 32.57 -1.15 22.15
CA ALA A 194 31.98 -2.40 22.63
C ALA A 194 31.88 -2.55 24.17
N ASN A 195 32.68 -1.80 24.93
CA ASN A 195 32.66 -1.77 26.40
C ASN A 195 32.17 -0.43 26.96
N TRP A 196 31.32 0.29 26.22
CA TRP A 196 30.88 1.64 26.56
C TRP A 196 30.35 1.77 28.00
N VAL A 197 29.68 0.74 28.55
CA VAL A 197 29.18 0.76 29.94
C VAL A 197 30.31 0.94 30.96
N SER A 198 31.39 0.15 30.86
CA SER A 198 32.50 0.23 31.82
C SER A 198 33.44 1.41 31.54
N ASP A 199 33.55 1.79 30.27
CA ASP A 199 34.58 2.72 29.82
C ASP A 199 34.11 4.17 29.87
N LEU A 200 32.82 4.41 29.59
CA LEU A 200 32.29 5.76 29.34
C LEU A 200 31.34 6.25 30.44
N PHE A 201 30.87 5.39 31.34
CA PHE A 201 29.96 5.78 32.42
C PHE A 201 30.65 5.87 33.77
N SER A 202 30.09 6.70 34.64
CA SER A 202 30.40 6.72 36.05
C SER A 202 29.89 5.43 36.73
N PRO A 203 30.31 5.13 37.97
CA PRO A 203 29.83 3.95 38.70
C PRO A 203 28.31 3.89 38.92
N ASP A 204 27.57 5.00 38.73
CA ASP A 204 26.11 5.00 38.80
C ASP A 204 25.43 4.37 37.57
N GLY A 205 26.17 4.14 36.48
CA GLY A 205 25.66 3.54 35.24
C GLY A 205 24.63 4.42 34.49
N PHE A 206 24.52 5.69 34.86
CA PHE A 206 23.55 6.63 34.29
C PHE A 206 24.24 7.87 33.73
N HIS A 207 25.18 8.45 34.49
CA HIS A 207 25.93 9.61 34.05
C HIS A 207 27.25 9.21 33.36
N PRO A 208 27.69 9.93 32.31
CA PRO A 208 29.03 9.75 31.76
C PRO A 208 30.13 10.02 32.80
N ASN A 209 31.26 9.32 32.65
CA ASN A 209 32.50 9.73 33.29
C ASN A 209 33.24 10.75 32.40
N ASP A 210 34.42 11.22 32.83
CA ASP A 210 35.22 12.19 32.07
C ASP A 210 35.50 11.74 30.61
N THR A 211 35.70 10.43 30.37
CA THR A 211 35.93 9.91 29.01
C THR A 211 34.67 9.98 28.16
N GLY A 212 33.51 9.62 28.72
CA GLY A 212 32.23 9.74 28.03
C GLY A 212 31.89 11.20 27.71
N TYR A 213 32.10 12.10 28.68
CA TYR A 213 31.91 13.54 28.46
C TYR A 213 32.87 14.12 27.41
N HIS A 214 34.12 13.65 27.38
CA HIS A 214 35.08 14.03 26.34
C HIS A 214 34.63 13.61 24.94
N ILE A 215 33.96 12.45 24.81
CA ILE A 215 33.36 12.04 23.54
C ILE A 215 32.23 12.99 23.15
N MET A 216 31.30 13.28 24.06
CA MET A 216 30.20 14.21 23.78
C MET A 216 30.72 15.58 23.32
N ALA A 217 31.77 16.09 23.98
CA ALA A 217 32.41 17.35 23.62
C ALA A 217 32.92 17.35 22.16
N LYS A 218 33.50 16.25 21.68
CA LYS A 218 33.96 16.14 20.27
C LYS A 218 32.80 16.09 19.29
N VAL A 219 31.73 15.36 19.63
CA VAL A 219 30.55 15.23 18.76
C VAL A 219 29.87 16.61 18.62
N PHE A 220 29.68 17.34 19.72
CA PHE A 220 29.17 18.71 19.68
C PHE A 220 30.12 19.69 18.97
N LEU A 221 31.44 19.61 19.18
CA LEU A 221 32.40 20.44 18.46
C LEU A 221 32.25 20.30 16.95
N ASN A 222 32.14 19.06 16.44
CA ASN A 222 31.97 18.82 15.02
C ASN A 222 30.69 19.48 14.49
N ALA A 223 29.57 19.31 15.21
CA ALA A 223 28.31 19.93 14.83
C ALA A 223 28.38 21.47 14.83
N ILE A 224 29.04 22.07 15.83
CA ILE A 224 29.27 23.52 15.89
C ILE A 224 30.13 24.01 14.72
N LEU A 225 31.23 23.31 14.42
CA LEU A 225 32.09 23.68 13.29
C LEU A 225 31.34 23.59 11.95
N ASN A 226 30.44 22.63 11.79
CA ASN A 226 29.60 22.54 10.60
C ASN A 226 28.69 23.76 10.47
N VAL A 227 27.99 24.14 11.54
CA VAL A 227 27.12 25.32 11.57
C VAL A 227 27.89 26.60 11.24
N ILE A 228 29.06 26.79 11.87
CA ILE A 228 29.86 28.02 11.73
C ILE A 228 30.43 28.16 10.31
N ASN A 229 30.76 27.06 9.65
CA ASN A 229 31.39 27.07 8.33
C ASN A 229 30.39 27.15 7.16
N GLY A 230 29.08 27.00 7.40
CA GLY A 230 28.02 27.27 6.43
C GLY A 230 26.91 26.20 6.42
N PRO A 231 25.68 26.55 6.00
CA PRO A 231 24.55 25.63 6.04
C PRO A 231 24.58 24.72 4.81
N ASN A 232 24.93 23.45 5.01
CA ASN A 232 24.65 22.39 4.06
C ASN A 232 23.93 21.27 4.81
N ALA A 233 22.84 20.76 4.23
CA ALA A 233 22.05 19.62 4.70
C ALA A 233 22.81 18.27 4.59
N PHE A 234 24.14 18.33 4.59
CA PHE A 234 25.07 17.22 4.54
C PHE A 234 25.84 17.16 5.86
N VAL A 235 26.14 15.96 6.35
CA VAL A 235 27.30 15.78 7.22
C VAL A 235 28.52 15.83 6.33
N THR A 236 29.14 17.00 6.27
CA THR A 236 30.35 17.26 5.49
C THR A 236 31.61 17.02 6.33
N ASP A 237 32.54 16.26 5.80
CA ASP A 237 33.91 16.18 6.27
C ASP A 237 34.86 16.81 5.24
N ASN A 238 35.37 17.99 5.57
CA ASN A 238 36.30 18.76 4.74
C ASN A 238 37.78 18.44 5.03
N PHE A 239 38.05 17.46 5.89
CA PHE A 239 39.39 16.99 6.26
C PHE A 239 40.38 18.06 6.76
N ASN A 240 39.91 19.26 7.12
CA ASN A 240 40.75 20.40 7.57
C ASN A 240 41.20 20.24 9.03
N ARG A 241 41.91 19.15 9.33
CA ARG A 241 42.43 18.81 10.65
C ARG A 241 43.68 17.93 10.56
N ASN A 242 44.35 17.70 11.69
CA ASN A 242 45.64 17.00 11.76
C ASN A 242 45.54 15.46 11.84
N ASN A 243 44.37 14.91 12.15
CA ASN A 243 44.14 13.47 12.27
C ASN A 243 42.76 13.14 11.69
N ILE A 244 42.63 11.95 11.09
CA ILE A 244 41.38 11.51 10.45
C ILE A 244 40.17 11.54 11.40
N GLY A 245 40.37 11.43 12.71
CA GLY A 245 39.31 11.60 13.71
C GLY A 245 38.48 10.33 13.94
N ILE A 246 37.60 10.39 14.95
CA ILE A 246 36.80 9.23 15.41
C ILE A 246 35.60 8.91 14.51
N THR A 247 35.29 9.80 13.55
CA THR A 247 34.20 9.63 12.58
C THR A 247 34.58 8.73 11.41
N TRP A 248 35.85 8.30 11.34
CA TRP A 248 36.37 7.39 10.34
C TRP A 248 37.05 6.18 10.99
N VAL A 249 36.73 4.99 10.50
CA VAL A 249 37.44 3.75 10.82
C VAL A 249 38.32 3.36 9.65
N THR A 250 39.62 3.16 9.89
CA THR A 250 40.60 2.76 8.87
C THR A 250 41.61 1.76 9.42
N SER A 251 42.31 1.08 8.52
CA SER A 251 43.45 0.18 8.81
C SER A 251 44.78 0.90 9.07
N GLY A 252 44.80 2.24 9.01
CA GLY A 252 46.02 3.06 9.00
C GLY A 252 46.59 3.37 7.61
N ASP A 253 45.95 2.88 6.55
CA ASP A 253 46.35 3.17 5.15
C ASP A 253 46.01 4.61 4.72
N PHE A 254 45.14 5.30 5.47
CA PHE A 254 44.69 6.66 5.18
C PHE A 254 45.23 7.67 6.20
N ALA A 255 45.67 8.83 5.71
CA ALA A 255 46.08 9.96 6.52
C ALA A 255 45.62 11.27 5.90
N LEU A 256 45.64 12.34 6.71
CA LEU A 256 45.38 13.70 6.23
C LEU A 256 46.70 14.36 5.84
N ASP A 257 46.78 14.85 4.61
CA ASP A 257 47.90 15.63 4.11
C ASP A 257 47.38 16.91 3.45
N GLY A 258 47.86 18.06 3.92
CA GLY A 258 47.49 19.37 3.39
C GLY A 258 45.98 19.70 3.43
N GLY A 259 45.21 19.11 4.35
CA GLY A 259 43.75 19.27 4.43
C GLY A 259 42.94 18.33 3.54
N THR A 260 43.56 17.27 3.00
CA THR A 260 42.89 16.29 2.14
C THR A 260 43.09 14.88 2.66
N LEU A 261 42.11 13.99 2.47
CA LEU A 261 42.24 12.57 2.78
C LEU A 261 43.04 11.87 1.68
N THR A 262 44.09 11.14 2.05
CA THR A 262 44.99 10.46 1.12
C THR A 262 45.31 9.05 1.58
N ASN A 263 45.30 8.06 0.67
CA ASN A 263 45.86 6.75 0.95
C ASN A 263 47.40 6.82 0.87
N VAL A 264 48.04 6.78 2.04
CA VAL A 264 49.50 6.91 2.21
C VAL A 264 50.23 5.57 2.23
N SER A 265 49.50 4.46 2.03
CA SER A 265 50.11 3.14 1.99
C SER A 265 51.10 3.01 0.83
N SER A 266 52.16 2.23 1.06
CA SER A 266 53.12 1.89 0.02
C SER A 266 52.63 0.78 -0.92
N GLY A 267 51.43 0.25 -0.70
CA GLY A 267 50.81 -0.79 -1.52
C GLY A 267 49.97 -0.20 -2.65
N SER A 268 49.75 -0.97 -3.71
CA SER A 268 48.91 -0.54 -4.85
C SER A 268 47.62 -1.37 -4.95
N ASP A 269 47.25 -2.09 -3.90
CA ASP A 269 46.10 -3.00 -3.92
C ASP A 269 44.83 -2.28 -3.48
N TRP A 270 43.68 -2.79 -3.94
CA TRP A 270 42.38 -2.35 -3.44
C TRP A 270 42.07 -3.11 -2.15
N SER A 271 42.47 -2.54 -1.02
CA SER A 271 42.22 -3.08 0.31
C SER A 271 41.88 -2.00 1.33
N ASN A 272 41.12 -2.39 2.34
CA ASN A 272 40.82 -1.62 3.55
C ASN A 272 40.16 -0.26 3.27
N PRO A 273 38.86 -0.19 2.95
CA PRO A 273 38.18 1.11 2.83
C PRO A 273 38.33 1.94 4.13
N ALA A 274 38.43 3.25 3.97
CA ALA A 274 38.16 4.18 5.04
C ALA A 274 36.64 4.31 5.19
N VAL A 275 36.09 3.87 6.31
CA VAL A 275 34.64 3.82 6.54
C VAL A 275 34.21 5.00 7.38
N PHE A 276 33.22 5.76 6.91
CA PHE A 276 32.62 6.85 7.66
C PHE A 276 31.55 6.28 8.60
N VAL A 277 31.67 6.55 9.89
CA VAL A 277 30.84 5.93 10.94
C VAL A 277 30.00 6.92 11.73
N ALA A 278 30.07 8.22 11.40
CA ALA A 278 29.22 9.23 12.02
C ALA A 278 27.77 9.19 11.52
N VAL A 279 27.54 8.53 10.38
CA VAL A 279 26.26 8.40 9.68
C VAL A 279 26.19 7.00 9.07
N TRP A 280 25.03 6.36 9.14
CA TRP A 280 24.72 5.07 8.52
C TRP A 280 23.34 5.13 7.87
N ASN A 281 23.03 4.16 7.01
CA ASN A 281 21.80 4.10 6.18
C ASN A 281 21.60 5.39 5.37
N THR A 282 22.69 5.98 4.90
CA THR A 282 22.62 7.16 4.03
C THR A 282 22.34 6.72 2.61
N ASN A 283 21.43 7.42 1.95
CA ASN A 283 21.08 7.17 0.55
C ASN A 283 21.77 8.14 -0.40
N ASP A 284 22.46 9.18 0.10
CA ASP A 284 23.21 10.13 -0.71
C ASP A 284 24.63 10.31 -0.16
N VAL A 285 25.63 10.13 -1.03
CA VAL A 285 27.04 10.30 -0.69
C VAL A 285 27.82 10.91 -1.85
N SER A 286 28.73 11.84 -1.54
CA SER A 286 29.62 12.41 -2.54
C SER A 286 31.05 12.62 -2.04
N ILE A 287 31.98 12.64 -2.99
CA ILE A 287 33.35 13.09 -2.80
C ILE A 287 33.66 14.24 -3.73
N LYS A 288 34.48 15.17 -3.26
CA LYS A 288 35.13 16.19 -4.09
C LYS A 288 36.60 15.89 -4.23
N TRP A 289 37.07 15.77 -5.46
CA TRP A 289 38.49 15.53 -5.72
C TRP A 289 39.32 16.74 -5.32
N ALA A 290 40.47 16.51 -4.67
CA ALA A 290 41.41 17.59 -4.39
C ALA A 290 41.92 18.22 -5.69
N GLN A 291 42.24 19.51 -5.65
CA GLN A 291 42.69 20.27 -6.83
C GLN A 291 43.96 19.68 -7.46
N ASN A 292 44.78 18.99 -6.66
CA ASN A 292 45.99 18.32 -7.12
C ASN A 292 45.74 16.90 -7.65
N ALA A 293 44.56 16.29 -7.47
CA ALA A 293 44.28 14.94 -7.96
C ALA A 293 44.38 14.87 -9.49
N ASP A 294 45.07 13.84 -9.99
CA ASP A 294 45.29 13.65 -11.43
C ASP A 294 44.43 12.52 -12.02
N SER A 295 44.44 12.38 -13.34
CA SER A 295 43.60 11.41 -14.04
C SER A 295 43.86 9.96 -13.62
N ILE A 296 45.09 9.60 -13.27
CA ILE A 296 45.47 8.24 -12.83
C ILE A 296 44.97 8.01 -11.40
N GLY A 297 45.11 9.03 -10.56
CA GLY A 297 44.58 9.04 -9.20
C GLY A 297 43.06 8.86 -9.15
N ILE A 298 42.32 9.62 -9.96
CA ILE A 298 40.86 9.54 -10.02
C ILE A 298 40.39 8.15 -10.45
N GLU A 299 41.10 7.45 -11.35
CA GLU A 299 40.77 6.06 -11.70
C GLU A 299 41.11 5.03 -10.61
N SER A 300 41.88 5.47 -9.61
CA SER A 300 42.44 4.65 -8.53
C SER A 300 41.81 4.95 -7.17
N ALA A 301 40.65 5.62 -7.14
CA ALA A 301 39.83 5.79 -5.93
C ALA A 301 38.34 5.92 -6.30
N GLY A 302 37.46 5.71 -5.32
CA GLY A 302 36.03 5.97 -5.46
C GLY A 302 35.27 5.69 -4.16
N LEU A 303 33.95 5.61 -4.29
CA LEU A 303 33.04 5.50 -3.17
C LEU A 303 32.84 4.04 -2.76
N ALA A 304 33.07 3.75 -1.48
CA ALA A 304 32.69 2.49 -0.86
C ALA A 304 31.26 2.62 -0.32
N LEU A 305 30.36 1.74 -0.77
CA LEU A 305 28.91 1.91 -0.66
C LEU A 305 28.27 0.68 -0.01
N MET A 306 27.16 0.89 0.70
CA MET A 306 26.38 -0.16 1.37
C MET A 306 27.25 -1.14 2.18
N LEU A 307 28.18 -0.61 2.99
CA LEU A 307 29.13 -1.39 3.79
C LEU A 307 28.45 -2.00 5.02
N ASP A 308 28.63 -3.28 5.28
CA ASP A 308 27.90 -4.01 6.34
C ASP A 308 28.44 -3.81 7.77
N ALA A 309 29.56 -3.12 7.94
CA ALA A 309 30.20 -2.93 9.23
C ALA A 309 30.97 -1.60 9.32
N PRO A 310 31.10 -1.01 10.53
CA PRO A 310 31.95 0.15 10.77
C PRO A 310 33.42 -0.28 10.87
N SER A 311 33.94 -0.93 9.82
CA SER A 311 35.24 -1.60 9.85
C SER A 311 35.94 -1.53 8.51
N ALA A 312 37.28 -1.43 8.53
CA ALA A 312 38.09 -1.55 7.33
C ALA A 312 38.03 -2.95 6.68
N GLN A 313 37.40 -3.94 7.32
CA GLN A 313 37.13 -5.26 6.74
C GLN A 313 35.67 -5.44 6.29
N ALA A 314 34.89 -4.36 6.20
CA ALA A 314 33.50 -4.43 5.77
C ALA A 314 33.33 -5.04 4.37
N ASN A 315 32.19 -5.70 4.17
CA ASN A 315 31.69 -6.13 2.87
C ASN A 315 30.75 -5.06 2.31
N GLY A 316 30.65 -4.93 0.99
CA GLY A 316 29.79 -3.92 0.35
C GLY A 316 30.12 -3.77 -1.12
N TYR A 317 30.03 -2.54 -1.63
CA TYR A 317 30.37 -2.22 -3.01
C TYR A 317 31.47 -1.17 -3.11
N LEU A 318 32.17 -1.18 -4.24
CA LEU A 318 33.02 -0.08 -4.69
C LEU A 318 32.51 0.39 -6.05
N LEU A 319 32.17 1.68 -6.13
CA LEU A 319 31.76 2.33 -7.37
C LEU A 319 32.83 3.32 -7.84
N LEU A 320 33.31 3.12 -9.06
CA LEU A 320 34.40 3.90 -9.66
C LEU A 320 33.92 4.64 -10.89
N LYS A 321 34.21 5.94 -10.94
CA LYS A 321 34.02 6.78 -12.13
C LYS A 321 35.27 6.74 -13.01
N ARG A 322 35.18 6.18 -14.22
CA ARG A 322 36.32 6.04 -15.15
C ARG A 322 36.52 7.28 -16.00
N GLN A 323 37.77 7.52 -16.43
CA GLN A 323 38.09 8.62 -17.35
C GLN A 323 37.49 8.40 -18.74
N SER A 324 37.25 7.14 -19.12
CA SER A 324 36.55 6.76 -20.36
C SER A 324 35.11 7.25 -20.43
N GLY A 325 34.47 7.52 -19.29
CA GLY A 325 33.03 7.79 -19.20
C GLY A 325 32.26 6.72 -18.43
N ASP A 326 32.80 5.51 -18.30
CA ASP A 326 32.06 4.39 -17.70
C ASP A 326 31.97 4.48 -16.17
N LEU A 327 30.93 3.85 -15.61
CA LEU A 327 30.73 3.60 -14.19
C LEU A 327 31.04 2.13 -13.90
N SER A 328 32.01 1.85 -13.03
CA SER A 328 32.52 0.50 -12.78
C SER A 328 32.13 0.04 -11.38
N LEU A 329 31.26 -0.97 -11.27
CA LEU A 329 30.78 -1.51 -9.99
C LEU A 329 31.46 -2.83 -9.65
N TRP A 330 31.91 -2.94 -8.41
CA TRP A 330 32.59 -4.10 -7.86
C TRP A 330 32.04 -4.46 -6.49
N THR A 331 32.09 -5.75 -6.13
CA THR A 331 31.89 -6.17 -4.74
C THR A 331 33.17 -5.97 -3.94
N VAL A 332 32.99 -5.63 -2.66
CA VAL A 332 34.02 -5.64 -1.63
C VAL A 332 33.70 -6.78 -0.67
N ALA A 333 34.66 -7.66 -0.43
CA ALA A 333 34.53 -8.78 0.50
C ALA A 333 35.72 -8.78 1.46
N ASN A 334 35.46 -8.76 2.77
CA ASN A 334 36.47 -8.68 3.83
C ASN A 334 37.43 -7.48 3.65
N GLY A 335 36.90 -6.34 3.21
CA GLY A 335 37.69 -5.14 2.93
C GLY A 335 38.57 -5.21 1.68
N VAL A 336 38.47 -6.24 0.84
CA VAL A 336 39.21 -6.33 -0.43
C VAL A 336 38.28 -6.40 -1.63
N LEU A 337 38.73 -5.87 -2.78
CA LEU A 337 37.97 -5.93 -4.03
C LEU A 337 37.85 -7.39 -4.50
N SER A 338 36.63 -7.85 -4.77
CA SER A 338 36.34 -9.23 -5.18
C SER A 338 35.93 -9.31 -6.65
N ASP A 339 34.63 -9.18 -6.94
CA ASP A 339 34.07 -9.44 -8.27
C ASP A 339 33.67 -8.14 -8.96
N GLN A 340 33.97 -8.03 -10.25
CA GLN A 340 33.44 -6.94 -11.06
C GLN A 340 32.05 -7.30 -11.56
N LEU A 341 31.03 -6.53 -11.18
CA LEU A 341 29.67 -6.74 -11.67
C LEU A 341 29.49 -6.19 -13.08
N GLY A 342 30.20 -5.10 -13.41
CA GLY A 342 30.20 -4.58 -14.78
C GLY A 342 30.84 -3.21 -14.94
N ASN A 343 30.86 -2.77 -16.20
CA ASN A 343 31.05 -1.37 -16.57
C ASN A 343 29.76 -0.91 -17.24
N PHE A 344 29.16 0.13 -16.68
CA PHE A 344 27.87 0.67 -17.06
C PHE A 344 28.09 1.99 -17.81
N PRO A 345 27.22 2.34 -18.76
CA PRO A 345 27.36 3.58 -19.51
C PRO A 345 27.22 4.79 -18.59
N GLY A 346 28.21 5.68 -18.60
CA GLY A 346 28.10 7.03 -18.03
C GLY A 346 28.19 8.09 -19.13
N HIS A 347 27.61 9.25 -18.89
CA HIS A 347 27.50 10.36 -19.84
C HIS A 347 28.68 11.36 -19.75
N ILE A 348 29.46 11.34 -18.66
CA ILE A 348 30.46 12.35 -18.33
C ILE A 348 31.84 11.69 -18.30
N SER A 349 32.81 12.23 -19.04
CA SER A 349 34.19 11.73 -19.10
C SER A 349 35.18 12.81 -18.71
N HIS A 350 36.47 12.48 -18.56
CA HIS A 350 37.55 13.44 -18.27
C HIS A 350 37.40 14.20 -16.94
N ILE A 351 37.04 13.48 -15.87
CA ILE A 351 36.94 14.03 -14.50
C ILE A 351 38.31 14.56 -14.06
N LYS A 352 38.34 15.74 -13.45
CA LYS A 352 39.56 16.43 -13.00
C LYS A 352 39.50 16.79 -11.51
N GLY A 353 40.65 17.15 -10.94
CA GLY A 353 40.71 17.73 -9.60
C GLY A 353 39.72 18.90 -9.44
N GLY A 354 39.01 18.92 -8.31
CA GLY A 354 37.94 19.86 -8.00
C GLY A 354 36.52 19.43 -8.40
N ASP A 355 36.36 18.41 -9.26
CA ASP A 355 35.02 17.88 -9.58
C ASP A 355 34.44 17.08 -8.40
N VAL A 356 33.11 17.06 -8.32
CA VAL A 356 32.33 16.29 -7.34
C VAL A 356 31.75 15.05 -8.01
N PHE A 357 31.95 13.87 -7.40
CA PHE A 357 31.28 12.62 -7.77
C PHE A 357 30.30 12.24 -6.67
N GLU A 358 29.02 12.12 -7.03
CA GLU A 358 27.89 11.90 -6.13
C GLU A 358 27.14 10.62 -6.55
N VAL A 359 26.67 9.86 -5.57
CA VAL A 359 25.92 8.63 -5.76
C VAL A 359 24.72 8.62 -4.83
N LYS A 360 23.53 8.46 -5.41
CA LYS A 360 22.29 8.19 -4.70
C LYS A 360 21.96 6.70 -4.78
N MET A 361 21.58 6.10 -3.66
CA MET A 361 21.40 4.66 -3.49
C MET A 361 19.96 4.33 -3.09
N TYR A 362 19.42 3.25 -3.65
CA TYR A 362 18.16 2.65 -3.22
C TYR A 362 18.09 1.18 -3.61
N SER A 363 17.12 0.45 -3.06
CA SER A 363 16.90 -0.96 -3.36
C SER A 363 15.42 -1.20 -3.68
N ASP A 364 15.13 -1.97 -4.72
CA ASP A 364 13.76 -2.35 -5.09
C ASP A 364 13.73 -3.81 -5.61
N GLN A 365 12.59 -4.25 -6.15
CA GLN A 365 12.44 -5.62 -6.68
C GLN A 365 13.44 -5.97 -7.81
N GLU A 366 14.00 -4.98 -8.50
CA GLU A 366 14.95 -5.16 -9.60
C GLU A 366 16.41 -5.18 -9.15
N GLY A 367 16.73 -4.83 -7.89
CA GLY A 367 18.09 -4.93 -7.35
C GLY A 367 18.51 -3.76 -6.45
N HIS A 368 19.83 -3.62 -6.28
CA HIS A 368 20.44 -2.43 -5.68
C HIS A 368 20.82 -1.43 -6.77
N HIS A 369 20.39 -0.19 -6.61
CA HIS A 369 20.54 0.88 -7.60
C HIS A 369 21.47 1.97 -7.11
N PHE A 370 22.31 2.47 -8.00
CA PHE A 370 23.28 3.54 -7.76
C PHE A 370 23.15 4.61 -8.86
N VAL A 371 22.46 5.70 -8.55
CA VAL A 371 22.24 6.83 -9.47
C VAL A 371 23.39 7.82 -9.30
N CYS A 372 24.18 7.98 -10.35
CA CYS A 372 25.45 8.71 -10.31
C CYS A 372 25.33 10.10 -10.91
N TYR A 373 26.00 11.06 -10.28
CA TYR A 373 26.09 12.45 -10.74
C TYR A 373 27.54 12.93 -10.71
N VAL A 374 27.89 13.82 -11.65
CA VAL A 374 29.15 14.57 -11.61
C VAL A 374 28.85 16.06 -11.66
N ASN A 375 29.30 16.81 -10.66
CA ASN A 375 28.99 18.24 -10.49
C ASN A 375 27.47 18.49 -10.58
N SER A 376 26.68 17.63 -9.92
CA SER A 376 25.20 17.62 -9.91
C SER A 376 24.53 17.37 -11.27
N ASN A 377 25.28 16.99 -12.31
CA ASN A 377 24.70 16.55 -13.58
C ASN A 377 24.56 15.03 -13.58
N TYR A 378 23.39 14.52 -13.95
CA TYR A 378 23.15 13.09 -14.07
C TYR A 378 24.15 12.44 -15.03
N ASP A 379 24.83 11.40 -14.55
CA ASP A 379 25.85 10.67 -15.29
C ASP A 379 25.37 9.29 -15.76
N GLY A 380 24.64 8.56 -14.91
CA GLY A 380 24.11 7.23 -15.24
C GLY A 380 23.61 6.48 -14.02
N THR A 381 22.87 5.39 -14.24
CA THR A 381 22.40 4.49 -13.17
C THR A 381 23.07 3.14 -13.32
N VAL A 382 23.56 2.61 -12.19
CA VAL A 382 24.12 1.26 -12.10
C VAL A 382 23.20 0.39 -11.26
N VAL A 383 23.01 -0.87 -11.66
CA VAL A 383 22.12 -1.81 -10.96
C VAL A 383 22.86 -3.12 -10.70
N ASP A 384 22.79 -3.62 -9.46
CA ASP A 384 23.07 -5.01 -9.12
C ASP A 384 21.76 -5.77 -8.87
N PRO A 385 21.25 -6.50 -9.87
CA PRO A 385 19.98 -7.21 -9.75
C PRO A 385 20.02 -8.39 -8.78
N ASN A 386 21.21 -8.88 -8.43
CA ASN A 386 21.37 -10.04 -7.56
C ASN A 386 21.65 -9.68 -6.11
N ARG A 387 21.81 -8.38 -5.80
CA ARG A 387 22.12 -7.88 -4.46
C ARG A 387 23.28 -8.65 -3.80
N MET A 388 24.39 -8.77 -4.52
CA MET A 388 25.54 -9.59 -4.13
C MET A 388 26.17 -9.18 -2.78
N GLN A 389 26.03 -7.90 -2.39
CA GLN A 389 26.46 -7.32 -1.11
C GLN A 389 25.43 -6.27 -0.65
N GLY A 390 25.70 -5.56 0.46
CA GLY A 390 24.85 -4.42 0.87
C GLY A 390 23.43 -4.83 1.31
N ASN A 391 23.30 -5.96 2.00
CA ASN A 391 22.01 -6.48 2.48
C ASN A 391 21.84 -6.35 4.01
N SER A 392 22.76 -5.67 4.68
CA SER A 392 22.67 -5.39 6.11
C SER A 392 21.58 -4.34 6.35
N SER A 393 20.87 -4.44 7.49
CA SER A 393 19.93 -3.42 7.97
C SER A 393 20.62 -2.15 8.46
N VAL A 394 21.93 -2.24 8.73
CA VAL A 394 22.78 -1.08 9.03
C VAL A 394 23.92 -1.05 8.03
N GLN A 395 24.01 0.04 7.29
CA GLN A 395 24.92 0.21 6.18
C GLN A 395 25.75 1.48 6.34
N TYR A 396 27.03 1.39 6.02
CA TYR A 396 27.96 2.49 6.08
C TYR A 396 28.43 2.87 4.68
N VAL A 397 29.00 4.05 4.56
CA VAL A 397 29.64 4.54 3.33
C VAL A 397 31.07 4.94 3.64
N GLY A 398 31.87 5.12 2.62
CA GLY A 398 33.25 5.52 2.79
C GLY A 398 34.00 5.67 1.48
N ILE A 399 35.31 5.56 1.59
CA ILE A 399 36.23 5.77 0.49
C ILE A 399 37.13 4.55 0.38
N MET A 400 37.31 4.06 -0.84
CA MET A 400 38.35 3.10 -1.15
C MET A 400 39.29 3.70 -2.18
N ALA A 401 40.60 3.52 -1.99
CA ALA A 401 41.62 4.14 -2.82
C ALA A 401 42.87 3.27 -2.85
N ARG A 402 43.60 3.24 -3.96
CA ARG A 402 44.92 2.60 -4.06
C ARG A 402 46.01 3.54 -3.56
N GLY A 403 46.98 3.02 -2.81
CA GLY A 403 48.19 3.77 -2.47
C GLY A 403 49.05 4.09 -3.70
N GLN A 404 50.08 4.92 -3.52
CA GLN A 404 51.01 5.40 -4.55
C GLN A 404 50.41 6.23 -5.70
N ASN A 405 49.14 6.63 -5.62
CA ASN A 405 48.48 7.45 -6.62
C ASN A 405 48.07 8.81 -6.04
N ASN A 406 47.87 9.79 -6.92
CA ASN A 406 47.47 11.14 -6.54
C ASN A 406 45.94 11.27 -6.56
N ASN A 407 45.30 10.61 -5.61
CA ASN A 407 43.85 10.39 -5.52
C ASN A 407 43.25 11.03 -4.27
N SER A 408 43.84 12.14 -3.80
CA SER A 408 43.44 12.83 -2.59
C SER A 408 42.03 13.42 -2.70
N ILE A 409 41.31 13.43 -1.59
CA ILE A 409 39.90 13.88 -1.50
C ILE A 409 39.82 15.11 -0.60
N ASP A 410 39.20 16.17 -1.11
CA ASP A 410 39.05 17.50 -0.47
C ASP A 410 37.84 17.53 0.48
N GLU A 411 36.78 16.83 0.09
CA GLU A 411 35.50 16.87 0.79
C GLU A 411 34.81 15.52 0.65
N PHE A 412 34.21 15.04 1.72
CA PHE A 412 33.30 13.90 1.74
C PHE A 412 31.98 14.36 2.33
N ASN A 413 30.88 14.15 1.63
CA ASN A 413 29.55 14.56 2.07
C ASN A 413 28.65 13.34 2.14
N VAL A 414 27.83 13.28 3.19
CA VAL A 414 26.71 12.35 3.27
C VAL A 414 25.45 13.12 3.60
N GLN A 415 24.36 12.82 2.91
CA GLN A 415 23.04 13.36 3.19
C GLN A 415 22.10 12.20 3.46
N PHE A 416 21.48 12.23 4.64
CA PHE A 416 20.25 11.50 4.84
C PHE A 416 19.19 12.20 3.99
N SER A 417 18.82 11.61 2.87
CA SER A 417 17.52 11.93 2.27
C SER A 417 16.45 11.23 3.11
N ASP A 418 15.26 11.83 3.18
CA ASP A 418 14.08 11.17 3.73
C ASP A 418 14.05 9.70 3.27
N ASP A 419 13.83 8.79 4.22
CA ASP A 419 13.11 7.58 3.87
C ASP A 419 11.73 8.05 3.42
N LEU A 420 11.45 7.89 2.13
CA LEU A 420 10.17 8.25 1.51
C LEU A 420 9.32 7.01 1.24
N PHE A 421 9.77 5.83 1.62
CA PHE A 421 9.23 4.56 1.16
C PHE A 421 8.54 3.85 2.32
N PRO A 422 7.21 4.02 2.49
CA PRO A 422 6.50 3.33 3.54
C PRO A 422 6.62 1.80 3.42
N PRO A 423 6.40 1.09 4.54
CA PRO A 423 6.15 -0.33 4.52
C PRO A 423 5.05 -0.65 3.52
N ASP A 424 5.14 -1.82 2.89
CA ASP A 424 4.00 -2.36 2.19
C ASP A 424 2.85 -2.51 3.20
N PRO A 425 1.59 -2.25 2.80
CA PRO A 425 0.47 -2.60 3.65
C PRO A 425 0.49 -4.11 3.91
N VAL A 426 0.07 -4.50 5.11
CA VAL A 426 -0.29 -5.90 5.35
C VAL A 426 -1.44 -6.26 4.42
N VAL A 427 -1.26 -7.24 3.54
CA VAL A 427 -2.27 -7.65 2.57
C VAL A 427 -2.98 -8.96 2.95
N ASP A 428 -2.49 -9.64 3.97
CA ASP A 428 -2.94 -10.96 4.42
C ASP A 428 -3.38 -10.97 5.90
N LEU A 429 -3.87 -9.83 6.40
CA LEU A 429 -4.44 -9.75 7.74
C LEU A 429 -5.64 -10.69 7.84
N ASP A 430 -5.55 -11.70 8.70
CA ASP A 430 -6.61 -12.66 9.00
C ASP A 430 -6.71 -12.94 10.53
N PHE A 431 -7.58 -13.85 10.95
CA PHE A 431 -7.69 -14.31 12.33
C PHE A 431 -7.55 -15.83 12.43
N VAL A 432 -6.90 -16.29 13.50
CA VAL A 432 -6.72 -17.73 13.77
C VAL A 432 -7.64 -18.25 14.87
N GLN A 433 -8.20 -17.36 15.70
CA GLN A 433 -9.12 -17.74 16.76
C GLN A 433 -10.11 -16.62 17.12
N VAL A 434 -11.39 -16.98 17.31
CA VAL A 434 -12.42 -16.09 17.83
C VAL A 434 -13.07 -16.72 19.05
N ASN A 435 -13.14 -15.99 20.15
CA ASN A 435 -13.87 -16.34 21.36
C ASN A 435 -14.97 -15.30 21.62
N SER A 436 -15.82 -15.52 22.63
CA SER A 436 -16.94 -14.62 22.94
C SER A 436 -16.54 -13.19 23.32
N SER A 437 -15.27 -12.93 23.65
CA SER A 437 -14.78 -11.61 24.07
C SER A 437 -13.32 -11.35 23.65
N SER A 438 -12.79 -12.12 22.70
CA SER A 438 -11.43 -11.93 22.20
C SER A 438 -11.29 -12.43 20.77
N VAL A 439 -10.35 -11.86 20.05
CA VAL A 439 -9.98 -12.24 18.68
C VAL A 439 -8.45 -12.34 18.60
N THR A 440 -7.94 -13.42 18.04
CA THR A 440 -6.51 -13.58 17.73
C THR A 440 -6.30 -13.40 16.23
N LEU A 441 -5.66 -12.29 15.87
CA LEU A 441 -5.25 -11.90 14.53
C LEU A 441 -3.94 -12.60 14.12
N THR A 442 -3.74 -12.76 12.82
CA THR A 442 -2.52 -13.26 12.17
C THR A 442 -2.24 -12.46 10.91
N TRP A 443 -0.97 -12.26 10.56
CA TRP A 443 -0.56 -11.64 9.30
C TRP A 443 0.91 -11.96 9.00
N THR A 444 1.38 -11.62 7.80
CA THR A 444 2.81 -11.68 7.46
C THR A 444 3.46 -10.33 7.72
N ALA A 445 4.58 -10.31 8.46
CA ALA A 445 5.36 -9.12 8.69
C ALA A 445 5.85 -8.52 7.35
N THR A 446 5.70 -7.21 7.20
CA THR A 446 6.18 -6.43 6.06
C THR A 446 7.55 -5.82 6.37
N GLY A 447 8.07 -5.05 5.41
CA GLY A 447 9.34 -4.34 5.53
C GLY A 447 9.24 -3.01 6.25
N ASP A 448 10.42 -2.43 6.45
CA ASP A 448 10.64 -1.01 6.68
C ASP A 448 10.29 -0.26 5.38
N ASP A 449 11.06 -0.51 4.31
CA ASP A 449 10.79 0.04 2.97
C ASP A 449 10.11 -1.04 2.12
N GLY A 450 8.79 -0.97 1.98
CA GLY A 450 8.02 -2.02 1.30
C GLY A 450 8.09 -3.37 2.04
N LYS A 451 8.94 -4.28 1.55
CA LYS A 451 9.20 -5.61 2.14
C LYS A 451 10.64 -5.79 2.65
N ILE A 452 11.44 -4.73 2.66
CA ILE A 452 12.87 -4.75 3.00
C ILE A 452 13.08 -4.09 4.36
N GLY A 453 13.99 -4.62 5.19
CA GLY A 453 14.19 -4.10 6.55
C GLY A 453 13.10 -4.57 7.50
N THR A 454 13.22 -4.29 8.80
CA THR A 454 12.21 -4.68 9.78
C THR A 454 11.40 -3.46 10.14
N ALA A 455 10.09 -3.49 9.86
CA ALA A 455 9.20 -2.42 10.24
C ALA A 455 9.34 -2.08 11.73
N SER A 456 9.12 -0.83 12.08
CA SER A 456 9.26 -0.37 13.46
C SER A 456 8.06 -0.70 14.34
N LYS A 457 6.84 -0.63 13.80
CA LYS A 457 5.62 -0.72 14.61
C LYS A 457 4.37 -1.09 13.81
N TYR A 458 3.42 -1.72 14.51
CA TYR A 458 2.03 -1.86 14.05
C TYR A 458 1.11 -0.87 14.78
N ASP A 459 0.25 -0.17 14.03
CA ASP A 459 -0.98 0.43 14.55
C ASP A 459 -2.13 -0.53 14.23
N ILE A 460 -2.58 -1.29 15.23
CA ILE A 460 -3.70 -2.24 15.08
C ILE A 460 -4.95 -1.58 15.64
N ARG A 461 -5.98 -1.42 14.80
CA ARG A 461 -7.24 -0.76 15.14
C ARG A 461 -8.42 -1.71 15.02
N TYR A 462 -9.45 -1.47 15.83
CA TYR A 462 -10.73 -2.15 15.75
C TYR A 462 -11.93 -1.22 15.96
N SER A 463 -13.09 -1.58 15.40
CA SER A 463 -14.29 -0.73 15.40
C SER A 463 -15.56 -1.55 15.25
N THR A 464 -16.70 -1.06 15.77
CA THR A 464 -18.02 -1.68 15.56
C THR A 464 -18.73 -1.18 14.30
N VAL A 465 -18.06 -0.33 13.51
CA VAL A 465 -18.49 0.16 12.18
C VAL A 465 -17.32 -0.04 11.20
N PRO A 466 -17.57 -0.18 9.89
CA PRO A 466 -16.52 -0.43 8.90
C PRO A 466 -15.34 0.56 9.03
N ILE A 467 -14.13 0.01 9.12
CA ILE A 467 -12.90 0.81 9.09
C ILE A 467 -12.52 1.05 7.63
N ASN A 468 -11.98 2.22 7.32
CA ASN A 468 -11.36 2.55 6.04
C ASN A 468 -10.22 3.55 6.28
N GLU A 469 -9.50 3.88 5.22
CA GLU A 469 -8.37 4.81 5.25
C GLU A 469 -8.70 6.14 5.96
N THR A 470 -9.91 6.67 5.76
CA THR A 470 -10.33 7.98 6.29
C THR A 470 -10.67 7.93 7.78
N ASN A 471 -11.25 6.83 8.27
CA ASN A 471 -11.71 6.73 9.66
C ASN A 471 -10.80 5.90 10.57
N PHE A 472 -9.73 5.30 10.04
CA PHE A 472 -8.76 4.47 10.77
C PHE A 472 -8.24 5.14 12.05
N ALA A 473 -7.83 6.42 11.94
CA ALA A 473 -7.30 7.18 13.08
C ALA A 473 -8.31 7.37 14.23
N THR A 474 -9.61 7.29 13.94
CA THR A 474 -10.71 7.43 14.91
C THR A 474 -11.20 6.09 15.48
N ALA A 475 -10.78 4.96 14.89
CA ALA A 475 -11.07 3.63 15.43
C ALA A 475 -10.29 3.36 16.71
N LEU A 476 -10.76 2.40 17.51
CA LEU A 476 -10.15 2.06 18.79
C LEU A 476 -8.80 1.37 18.55
N ALA A 477 -7.73 1.89 19.12
CA ALA A 477 -6.41 1.26 19.07
C ALA A 477 -6.35 0.05 20.00
N ALA A 478 -5.76 -1.03 19.51
CA ALA A 478 -5.42 -2.18 20.33
C ALA A 478 -4.22 -1.86 21.23
N SER A 479 -4.24 -2.37 22.46
CA SER A 479 -3.23 -2.06 23.47
C SER A 479 -2.01 -2.97 23.38
N ASN A 480 -0.83 -2.41 23.16
CA ASN A 480 0.45 -3.14 23.10
C ASN A 480 0.51 -4.18 21.94
N PRO A 481 0.39 -3.73 20.68
CA PRO A 481 0.66 -4.62 19.53
C PRO A 481 2.09 -5.18 19.59
N PRO A 482 2.36 -6.34 18.93
CA PRO A 482 3.67 -6.95 18.95
C PRO A 482 4.71 -6.07 18.24
N THR A 483 5.98 -6.24 18.59
CA THR A 483 7.09 -5.68 17.80
C THR A 483 7.15 -6.43 16.45
N PRO A 484 7.21 -5.75 15.29
CA PRO A 484 7.32 -6.43 14.01
C PRO A 484 8.56 -7.32 13.93
N GLY A 485 8.38 -8.54 13.46
CA GLY A 485 9.42 -9.49 13.11
C GLY A 485 10.01 -9.22 11.73
N ASN A 486 10.87 -10.12 11.26
CA ASN A 486 11.49 -9.95 9.95
C ASN A 486 10.44 -10.09 8.84
N PRO A 487 10.58 -9.37 7.70
CA PRO A 487 9.64 -9.50 6.59
C PRO A 487 9.46 -10.96 6.15
N GLY A 488 8.21 -11.39 5.99
CA GLY A 488 7.87 -12.77 5.66
C GLY A 488 7.66 -13.70 6.85
N GLU A 489 7.96 -13.27 8.08
CA GLU A 489 7.61 -14.01 9.30
C GLU A 489 6.11 -13.87 9.61
N THR A 490 5.51 -14.93 10.15
CA THR A 490 4.11 -14.89 10.59
C THR A 490 4.01 -14.24 11.96
N GLU A 491 3.18 -13.20 12.05
CA GLU A 491 2.84 -12.49 13.26
C GLU A 491 1.48 -12.93 13.80
N THR A 492 1.31 -12.87 15.12
CA THR A 492 0.01 -13.11 15.77
C THR A 492 -0.22 -12.16 16.93
N TYR A 493 -1.47 -11.76 17.14
CA TYR A 493 -1.82 -10.86 18.25
C TYR A 493 -3.27 -11.04 18.71
N THR A 494 -3.50 -11.05 20.02
CA THR A 494 -4.84 -11.24 20.60
C THR A 494 -5.38 -9.93 21.17
N ILE A 495 -6.53 -9.51 20.65
CA ILE A 495 -7.33 -8.40 21.18
C ILE A 495 -8.34 -8.99 22.17
N GLU A 496 -8.23 -8.58 23.43
CA GLU A 496 -9.09 -9.03 24.53
C GLU A 496 -10.16 -8.00 24.91
N ASN A 497 -11.07 -8.38 25.80
CA ASN A 497 -12.13 -7.53 26.37
C ASN A 497 -13.10 -6.94 25.34
N LEU A 498 -13.31 -7.63 24.22
CA LEU A 498 -14.34 -7.29 23.26
C LEU A 498 -15.72 -7.61 23.83
N ASN A 499 -16.71 -6.79 23.47
CA ASN A 499 -18.09 -7.03 23.89
C ASN A 499 -18.61 -8.29 23.19
N PRO A 500 -19.18 -9.26 23.93
CA PRO A 500 -19.82 -10.41 23.31
C PRO A 500 -20.97 -10.01 22.38
N ASN A 501 -21.25 -10.85 21.38
CA ASN A 501 -22.31 -10.62 20.40
C ASN A 501 -22.23 -9.24 19.71
N THR A 502 -21.04 -8.73 19.46
CA THR A 502 -20.81 -7.44 18.78
C THR A 502 -19.94 -7.66 17.55
N SER A 503 -20.33 -7.09 16.40
CA SER A 503 -19.51 -7.11 15.19
C SER A 503 -18.33 -6.16 15.32
N TYR A 504 -17.18 -6.61 14.86
CA TYR A 504 -15.93 -5.86 14.89
C TYR A 504 -15.22 -5.91 13.54
N TYR A 505 -14.72 -4.76 13.11
CA TYR A 505 -13.79 -4.62 12.00
C TYR A 505 -12.40 -4.41 12.57
N PHE A 506 -11.38 -5.00 11.94
CA PHE A 506 -9.98 -4.89 12.33
C PHE A 506 -9.14 -4.47 11.13
N ALA A 507 -8.14 -3.62 11.37
CA ALA A 507 -7.18 -3.21 10.35
C ALA A 507 -5.84 -2.87 10.99
N ILE A 508 -4.78 -2.97 10.20
CA ILE A 508 -3.41 -2.67 10.59
C ILE A 508 -2.83 -1.60 9.66
N LYS A 509 -2.06 -0.67 10.22
CA LYS A 509 -1.07 0.09 9.47
C LYS A 509 0.32 -0.22 10.03
N VAL A 510 1.30 -0.27 9.15
CA VAL A 510 2.69 -0.54 9.50
C VAL A 510 3.47 0.76 9.38
N GLU A 511 4.31 1.02 10.37
CA GLU A 511 5.14 2.22 10.49
C GLU A 511 6.60 1.76 10.46
N ASP A 512 7.39 2.29 9.52
CA ASP A 512 8.84 2.09 9.43
C ASP A 512 9.60 2.93 10.46
N ASP A 513 10.92 2.84 10.47
CA ASP A 513 11.79 3.67 11.31
C ASP A 513 11.89 5.15 10.87
N GLY A 514 11.42 5.49 9.67
CA GLY A 514 11.25 6.84 9.12
C GLY A 514 9.87 7.49 9.38
N GLN A 515 8.97 6.80 10.09
CA GLN A 515 7.55 7.16 10.28
C GLN A 515 6.72 7.26 9.00
N ASN A 516 7.17 6.70 7.87
CA ASN A 516 6.24 6.49 6.77
C ASN A 516 5.28 5.37 7.16
N ILE A 517 4.00 5.65 6.95
CA ILE A 517 2.92 4.76 7.35
C ILE A 517 2.40 4.11 6.09
N SER A 518 2.29 2.79 6.11
CA SER A 518 1.65 2.03 5.05
C SER A 518 0.23 2.53 4.79
N ALA A 519 -0.30 2.20 3.61
CA ALA A 519 -1.75 2.16 3.43
C ALA A 519 -2.38 1.22 4.46
N ILE A 520 -3.68 1.38 4.74
CA ILE A 520 -4.40 0.43 5.59
C ILE A 520 -4.29 -0.98 5.01
N SER A 521 -4.19 -1.98 5.88
CA SER A 521 -4.27 -3.38 5.49
C SER A 521 -5.60 -3.73 4.82
N ASN A 522 -5.72 -4.94 4.28
CA ASN A 522 -7.03 -5.54 4.10
C ASN A 522 -7.81 -5.52 5.44
N ILE A 523 -9.13 -5.32 5.38
CA ILE A 523 -9.97 -5.18 6.58
C ILE A 523 -10.59 -6.52 6.91
N ILE A 524 -10.39 -7.02 8.13
CA ILE A 524 -11.14 -8.17 8.62
C ILE A 524 -12.44 -7.67 9.23
N HIS A 525 -13.55 -8.31 8.89
CA HIS A 525 -14.81 -8.17 9.60
C HIS A 525 -15.13 -9.47 10.34
N ILE A 526 -15.16 -9.40 11.67
CA ILE A 526 -15.65 -10.49 12.52
C ILE A 526 -17.06 -10.12 12.96
N PRO A 527 -18.09 -10.79 12.44
CA PRO A 527 -19.45 -10.55 12.87
C PRO A 527 -19.58 -10.94 14.36
N SER A 528 -20.52 -10.31 15.06
CA SER A 528 -20.97 -10.79 16.38
C SER A 528 -21.15 -12.31 16.32
N SER A 529 -20.58 -13.07 17.26
CA SER A 529 -20.63 -14.55 17.32
C SER A 529 -21.85 -15.07 16.59
N SER A 530 -21.61 -15.63 15.41
CA SER A 530 -22.56 -15.60 14.31
C SER A 530 -23.73 -16.53 14.55
N ASN A 531 -24.83 -15.91 14.93
CA ASN A 531 -26.09 -16.21 14.29
C ASN A 531 -25.91 -15.96 12.78
N PHE A 532 -25.54 -16.98 12.01
CA PHE A 532 -25.60 -16.90 10.55
C PHE A 532 -27.07 -16.79 10.17
N LEU A 533 -27.43 -15.79 9.40
CA LEU A 533 -28.81 -15.56 9.01
C LEU A 533 -29.17 -16.49 7.85
N GLN A 534 -30.33 -17.14 7.97
CA GLN A 534 -30.85 -18.03 6.95
C GLN A 534 -30.93 -17.30 5.60
N TRP A 535 -30.39 -17.90 4.54
CA TRP A 535 -30.36 -17.37 3.17
C TRP A 535 -29.52 -16.11 2.94
N GLU A 536 -28.68 -15.73 3.91
CA GLU A 536 -27.64 -14.74 3.72
C GLU A 536 -26.33 -15.44 3.34
N PRO A 537 -25.68 -15.04 2.23
CA PRO A 537 -24.39 -15.61 1.85
C PRO A 537 -23.31 -15.17 2.85
N PHE A 538 -22.42 -16.10 3.19
CA PHE A 538 -21.20 -15.84 3.93
C PHE A 538 -20.01 -16.48 3.22
N GLU A 539 -18.81 -16.04 3.60
CA GLU A 539 -17.57 -16.44 2.98
C GLU A 539 -16.58 -17.02 4.00
N MET A 540 -15.74 -17.91 3.50
CA MET A 540 -14.59 -18.44 4.21
C MET A 540 -13.40 -18.40 3.26
N TRP A 541 -12.27 -17.88 3.75
CA TRP A 541 -11.08 -17.67 2.94
C TRP A 541 -9.94 -18.59 3.39
N PHE A 542 -9.15 -19.06 2.42
CA PHE A 542 -8.07 -20.02 2.65
C PHE A 542 -6.86 -19.69 1.78
N THR A 543 -5.67 -19.78 2.37
CA THR A 543 -4.40 -19.72 1.64
C THR A 543 -3.96 -21.11 1.22
N ARG A 544 -3.56 -21.27 -0.05
CA ARG A 544 -3.02 -22.53 -0.59
C ARG A 544 -1.57 -22.42 -1.01
N HIS A 545 -0.81 -23.44 -0.67
CA HIS A 545 0.59 -23.56 -1.05
C HIS A 545 0.78 -24.60 -2.16
N ASN A 546 1.92 -24.53 -2.88
CA ASN A 546 2.28 -25.47 -3.95
C ASN A 546 1.34 -25.47 -5.17
N LEU A 547 0.88 -24.28 -5.57
CA LEU A 547 0.04 -24.10 -6.76
C LEU A 547 0.87 -24.25 -8.06
N PRO A 548 0.23 -24.64 -9.18
CA PRO A 548 0.86 -24.55 -10.50
C PRO A 548 1.20 -23.08 -10.85
N ALA A 549 2.06 -22.88 -11.84
CA ALA A 549 2.46 -21.54 -12.30
C ALA A 549 1.26 -20.64 -12.68
N ASN A 550 0.14 -21.25 -13.08
CA ASN A 550 -1.12 -20.56 -13.27
C ASN A 550 -2.16 -21.14 -12.27
N PRO A 551 -2.39 -20.48 -11.13
CA PRO A 551 -3.30 -20.96 -10.08
C PRO A 551 -4.75 -21.17 -10.52
N TYR A 552 -5.23 -20.45 -11.55
CA TYR A 552 -6.57 -20.67 -12.10
C TYR A 552 -6.72 -22.09 -12.67
N LEU A 553 -5.63 -22.74 -13.09
CA LEU A 553 -5.63 -24.12 -13.59
C LEU A 553 -5.57 -25.16 -12.46
N ALA A 554 -5.48 -24.75 -11.19
CA ALA A 554 -5.42 -25.67 -10.08
C ALA A 554 -6.81 -26.28 -9.78
N GLU A 555 -6.83 -27.52 -9.27
CA GLU A 555 -8.04 -28.11 -8.69
C GLU A 555 -8.55 -27.26 -7.52
N PRO A 556 -9.85 -27.06 -7.34
CA PRO A 556 -10.39 -26.22 -6.29
C PRO A 556 -10.23 -26.83 -4.89
N ILE A 557 -10.50 -26.02 -3.87
CA ILE A 557 -10.85 -26.53 -2.55
C ILE A 557 -12.30 -26.99 -2.56
N PHE A 558 -12.64 -27.92 -1.66
CA PHE A 558 -13.98 -28.47 -1.55
C PHE A 558 -14.51 -28.24 -0.14
N ALA A 559 -15.78 -27.89 -0.02
CA ALA A 559 -16.46 -27.79 1.26
C ALA A 559 -17.68 -28.69 1.33
N HIS A 560 -17.88 -29.27 2.50
CA HIS A 560 -19.08 -30.00 2.88
C HIS A 560 -19.77 -29.21 3.98
N PHE A 561 -21.03 -28.87 3.78
CA PHE A 561 -21.89 -28.27 4.81
C PHE A 561 -23.02 -29.26 5.13
N VAL A 562 -22.94 -29.85 6.32
CA VAL A 562 -23.93 -30.82 6.81
C VAL A 562 -24.98 -30.08 7.63
N ALA A 563 -26.19 -30.05 7.09
CA ALA A 563 -27.35 -29.42 7.68
C ALA A 563 -27.84 -30.14 8.95
N PRO A 564 -28.64 -29.47 9.81
CA PRO A 564 -29.26 -30.09 10.98
C PRO A 564 -30.08 -31.35 10.67
N ASN A 565 -30.66 -31.45 9.47
CA ASN A 565 -31.42 -32.62 9.02
C ASN A 565 -30.55 -33.75 8.43
N GLY A 566 -29.23 -33.57 8.40
CA GLY A 566 -28.25 -34.52 7.85
C GLY A 566 -27.98 -34.39 6.35
N GLN A 567 -28.60 -33.43 5.65
CA GLN A 567 -28.29 -33.15 4.24
C GLN A 567 -26.86 -32.61 4.10
N ASP A 568 -26.07 -33.22 3.22
CA ASP A 568 -24.67 -32.87 2.93
C ASP A 568 -24.60 -32.05 1.64
N TYR A 569 -24.29 -30.75 1.77
CA TYR A 569 -24.09 -29.86 0.64
C TYR A 569 -22.61 -29.81 0.29
N ARG A 570 -22.26 -30.24 -0.92
CA ARG A 570 -20.87 -30.29 -1.40
C ARG A 570 -20.65 -29.22 -2.43
N ILE A 571 -19.67 -28.36 -2.19
CA ILE A 571 -19.41 -27.20 -3.04
C ILE A 571 -17.93 -27.08 -3.34
N GLU A 572 -17.64 -26.45 -4.47
CA GLU A 572 -16.28 -26.06 -4.84
C GLU A 572 -16.03 -24.64 -4.34
N GLY A 573 -14.79 -24.37 -3.91
CA GLY A 573 -14.30 -23.02 -3.75
C GLY A 573 -13.80 -22.46 -5.07
N PHE A 574 -13.55 -21.16 -5.09
CA PHE A 574 -13.04 -20.43 -6.25
C PHE A 574 -11.69 -19.78 -5.92
N TRP A 575 -10.84 -19.65 -6.93
CA TRP A 575 -9.55 -18.94 -6.82
C TRP A 575 -9.77 -17.42 -6.93
N ASP A 576 -9.07 -16.64 -6.12
CA ASP A 576 -9.25 -15.19 -6.04
C ASP A 576 -7.94 -14.41 -6.07
N GLY A 577 -6.99 -14.86 -6.89
CA GLY A 577 -5.66 -14.26 -6.99
C GLY A 577 -4.62 -14.95 -6.12
N ASP A 578 -3.38 -14.92 -6.59
CA ASP A 578 -2.22 -15.49 -5.91
C ASP A 578 -2.48 -16.88 -5.29
N SER A 579 -2.44 -16.96 -3.96
CA SER A 579 -2.68 -18.17 -3.18
C SER A 579 -4.04 -18.20 -2.48
N THR A 580 -4.93 -17.26 -2.79
CA THR A 580 -6.20 -17.04 -2.09
C THR A 580 -7.35 -17.83 -2.73
N TRP A 581 -8.11 -18.53 -1.89
CA TRP A 581 -9.25 -19.34 -2.28
C TRP A 581 -10.45 -19.08 -1.38
N GLY A 582 -11.60 -18.78 -1.99
CA GLY A 582 -12.85 -18.51 -1.29
C GLY A 582 -13.81 -19.69 -1.35
N ILE A 583 -14.57 -19.87 -0.27
CA ILE A 583 -15.79 -20.68 -0.23
C ILE A 583 -16.94 -19.74 0.13
N ARG A 584 -17.97 -19.70 -0.70
CA ARG A 584 -19.18 -18.90 -0.45
C ARG A 584 -20.39 -19.82 -0.26
N PHE A 585 -21.14 -19.64 0.82
CA PHE A 585 -22.27 -20.52 1.16
C PHE A 585 -23.42 -19.76 1.83
N SER A 586 -24.63 -20.28 1.75
CA SER A 586 -25.85 -19.71 2.34
C SER A 586 -26.58 -20.76 3.16
N LEU A 587 -26.77 -20.56 4.46
CA LEU A 587 -27.45 -21.54 5.31
C LEU A 587 -28.95 -21.58 5.00
N THR A 588 -29.49 -22.74 4.65
CA THR A 588 -30.88 -22.88 4.19
C THR A 588 -31.86 -23.34 5.27
N GLN A 589 -31.35 -23.76 6.43
CA GLN A 589 -32.13 -24.37 7.52
C GLN A 589 -31.65 -23.84 8.87
N LEU A 590 -32.58 -23.61 9.80
CA LEU A 590 -32.28 -23.16 11.16
C LEU A 590 -31.62 -24.26 12.00
N GLY A 591 -30.72 -23.86 12.90
CA GLY A 591 -30.02 -24.75 13.84
C GLY A 591 -28.55 -24.95 13.47
N ASN A 592 -27.94 -25.97 14.09
CA ASN A 592 -26.50 -26.20 14.00
C ASN A 592 -26.10 -26.99 12.76
N TRP A 593 -25.21 -26.39 11.97
CA TRP A 593 -24.54 -27.00 10.83
C TRP A 593 -23.13 -27.45 11.22
N ASN A 594 -22.63 -28.50 10.58
CA ASN A 594 -21.21 -28.84 10.61
C ASN A 594 -20.61 -28.55 9.25
N TYR A 595 -19.38 -28.04 9.20
CA TYR A 595 -18.65 -27.88 7.95
C TYR A 595 -17.31 -28.60 7.97
N TYR A 596 -16.85 -29.01 6.79
CA TYR A 596 -15.55 -29.62 6.54
C TYR A 596 -15.00 -29.05 5.24
N VAL A 597 -13.76 -28.59 5.24
CA VAL A 597 -13.08 -28.05 4.06
C VAL A 597 -11.88 -28.92 3.74
N PHE A 598 -11.73 -29.25 2.48
CA PHE A 598 -10.71 -30.15 1.96
C PHE A 598 -9.89 -29.46 0.87
N GLU A 599 -8.59 -29.69 0.91
CA GLU A 599 -7.73 -29.54 -0.25
C GLU A 599 -7.74 -30.85 -1.05
N LYS A 600 -8.12 -30.78 -2.33
CA LYS A 600 -8.46 -31.95 -3.16
C LYS A 600 -9.58 -32.78 -2.50
N ASP A 601 -9.84 -33.98 -3.00
CA ASP A 601 -10.92 -34.84 -2.49
C ASP A 601 -10.62 -35.55 -1.14
N SER A 602 -9.55 -35.19 -0.40
CA SER A 602 -9.17 -35.99 0.77
C SER A 602 -8.36 -35.32 1.88
N SER A 603 -7.75 -34.15 1.68
CA SER A 603 -6.91 -33.54 2.71
C SER A 603 -7.73 -32.51 3.49
N LEU A 604 -8.24 -32.86 4.67
CA LEU A 604 -8.99 -31.93 5.52
C LEU A 604 -8.09 -30.76 5.96
N ILE A 605 -8.50 -29.53 5.64
CA ILE A 605 -7.78 -28.30 6.01
C ILE A 605 -8.53 -27.46 7.04
N ALA A 606 -9.86 -27.58 7.13
CA ALA A 606 -10.64 -26.94 8.20
C ALA A 606 -11.94 -27.70 8.51
N GLN A 607 -12.47 -27.54 9.71
CA GLN A 607 -13.79 -28.05 10.09
C GLN A 607 -14.35 -27.25 11.28
N GLY A 608 -15.66 -27.24 11.45
CA GLY A 608 -16.29 -26.55 12.57
C GLY A 608 -17.81 -26.63 12.57
N THR A 609 -18.44 -25.78 13.37
CA THR A 609 -19.90 -25.68 13.50
C THR A 609 -20.39 -24.26 13.26
N LEU A 610 -21.56 -24.11 12.65
CA LEU A 610 -22.21 -22.83 12.40
C LEU A 610 -23.64 -22.87 12.96
N GLU A 611 -24.10 -21.82 13.64
CA GLU A 611 -25.49 -21.71 14.08
C GLU A 611 -26.29 -20.85 13.09
N CYS A 612 -27.30 -21.44 12.46
CA CYS A 612 -28.23 -20.73 11.58
C CYS A 612 -29.45 -20.23 12.34
N THR A 613 -29.76 -18.94 12.21
CA THR A 613 -30.95 -18.30 12.79
C THR A 613 -31.80 -17.62 11.73
N ALA A 614 -33.03 -17.27 12.10
CA ALA A 614 -34.01 -16.75 11.15
C ALA A 614 -33.61 -15.36 10.64
N SER A 615 -33.75 -15.15 9.33
CA SER A 615 -33.61 -13.85 8.68
C SER A 615 -34.97 -13.31 8.23
N ASN A 616 -34.99 -12.09 7.69
CA ASN A 616 -36.15 -11.51 7.01
C ASN A 616 -36.11 -11.71 5.49
N LEU A 617 -35.13 -12.45 4.96
CA LEU A 617 -35.01 -12.71 3.53
C LEU A 617 -36.06 -13.76 3.13
N HIS A 618 -36.48 -13.77 1.86
CA HIS A 618 -37.43 -14.77 1.37
C HIS A 618 -36.78 -16.09 0.92
N GLY A 619 -35.45 -16.10 0.81
CA GLY A 619 -34.67 -17.23 0.32
C GLY A 619 -34.48 -17.24 -1.20
N PHE A 620 -34.12 -18.40 -1.75
CA PHE A 620 -33.81 -18.57 -3.17
C PHE A 620 -35.08 -18.72 -4.02
N LEU A 621 -34.97 -18.37 -5.31
CA LEU A 621 -36.05 -18.51 -6.28
C LEU A 621 -36.27 -19.98 -6.65
N ARG A 622 -37.53 -20.40 -6.75
CA ARG A 622 -37.99 -21.77 -7.01
C ARG A 622 -39.16 -21.77 -7.97
N ILE A 623 -39.40 -22.92 -8.60
CA ILE A 623 -40.69 -23.19 -9.25
C ILE A 623 -41.75 -23.36 -8.16
N ASN A 624 -42.91 -22.75 -8.36
CA ASN A 624 -44.03 -22.90 -7.45
C ASN A 624 -44.61 -24.32 -7.54
N PRO A 625 -44.58 -25.13 -6.46
CA PRO A 625 -45.03 -26.51 -6.49
C PRO A 625 -46.55 -26.65 -6.60
N GLN A 626 -47.32 -25.57 -6.38
CA GLN A 626 -48.76 -25.54 -6.61
C GLN A 626 -49.13 -25.02 -8.01
N ASN A 627 -48.24 -24.31 -8.69
CA ASN A 627 -48.43 -23.83 -10.05
C ASN A 627 -47.08 -23.81 -10.80
N PRO A 628 -46.78 -24.83 -11.62
CA PRO A 628 -45.47 -24.98 -12.23
C PRO A 628 -45.13 -23.88 -13.26
N HIS A 629 -46.09 -23.04 -13.65
CA HIS A 629 -45.86 -21.88 -14.52
C HIS A 629 -45.42 -20.62 -13.80
N GLN A 630 -45.24 -20.66 -12.48
CA GLN A 630 -44.90 -19.50 -11.66
C GLN A 630 -43.67 -19.74 -10.80
N PHE A 631 -43.02 -18.64 -10.44
CA PHE A 631 -41.94 -18.65 -9.47
C PHE A 631 -42.45 -18.34 -8.05
N MET A 632 -41.67 -18.79 -7.07
CA MET A 632 -41.82 -18.40 -5.68
C MET A 632 -40.46 -18.40 -5.00
N TYR A 633 -40.34 -17.67 -3.90
CA TYR A 633 -39.21 -17.78 -3.02
C TYR A 633 -39.29 -19.04 -2.14
N SER A 634 -38.15 -19.43 -1.57
CA SER A 634 -38.02 -20.62 -0.73
C SER A 634 -38.92 -20.60 0.52
N ASP A 635 -39.30 -19.42 1.00
CA ASP A 635 -40.20 -19.25 2.16
C ASP A 635 -41.70 -19.41 1.84
N GLY A 636 -42.10 -19.57 0.57
CA GLY A 636 -43.52 -19.58 0.18
C GLY A 636 -43.98 -18.35 -0.60
N THR A 637 -43.22 -17.25 -0.57
CA THR A 637 -43.65 -15.97 -1.11
C THR A 637 -43.71 -16.02 -2.64
N PRO A 638 -44.85 -15.70 -3.29
CA PRO A 638 -44.94 -15.65 -4.74
C PRO A 638 -43.93 -14.66 -5.34
N PHE A 639 -43.26 -15.05 -6.42
CA PHE A 639 -42.34 -14.17 -7.14
C PHE A 639 -42.90 -13.88 -8.53
N PHE A 640 -43.09 -12.60 -8.79
CA PHE A 640 -43.57 -12.10 -10.06
C PHE A 640 -42.43 -11.40 -10.79
N LEU A 641 -41.91 -12.02 -11.87
CA LEU A 641 -40.71 -11.52 -12.53
C LEU A 641 -41.04 -10.28 -13.37
N MET A 642 -40.47 -9.14 -12.95
CA MET A 642 -40.47 -7.86 -13.66
C MET A 642 -39.02 -7.42 -13.83
N GLY A 643 -38.46 -7.65 -15.02
CA GLY A 643 -37.06 -7.42 -15.32
C GLY A 643 -36.79 -6.20 -16.18
N ASP A 644 -35.57 -5.69 -16.04
CA ASP A 644 -34.94 -4.75 -16.96
C ASP A 644 -33.68 -5.39 -17.57
N THR A 645 -33.09 -4.73 -18.56
CA THR A 645 -31.89 -5.16 -19.26
C THR A 645 -30.84 -4.06 -19.25
N ASN A 646 -29.64 -4.40 -18.81
CA ASN A 646 -28.43 -3.59 -18.93
C ASN A 646 -27.26 -4.49 -19.32
N TRP A 647 -27.05 -4.67 -20.62
CA TRP A 647 -26.05 -5.61 -21.12
C TRP A 647 -24.63 -5.24 -20.69
N ASP A 648 -24.33 -3.94 -20.64
CA ASP A 648 -23.04 -3.40 -20.23
C ASP A 648 -22.92 -3.20 -18.71
N GLY A 649 -23.91 -3.64 -17.92
CA GLY A 649 -23.97 -3.37 -16.49
C GLY A 649 -22.80 -3.93 -15.68
N MET A 650 -22.04 -4.87 -16.24
CA MET A 650 -20.82 -5.43 -15.65
C MET A 650 -19.52 -4.76 -16.10
N THR A 651 -19.56 -3.81 -17.03
CA THR A 651 -18.37 -3.13 -17.58
C THR A 651 -18.11 -1.78 -16.90
N ALA A 652 -16.92 -1.22 -17.13
CA ALA A 652 -16.54 0.10 -16.62
C ALA A 652 -17.34 1.25 -17.28
N GLY A 653 -18.00 0.99 -18.42
CA GLY A 653 -18.96 1.94 -19.00
C GLY A 653 -20.13 2.22 -18.07
N VAL A 654 -20.51 1.25 -17.24
CA VAL A 654 -21.48 1.42 -16.15
C VAL A 654 -20.74 1.39 -14.82
N ASP A 655 -19.98 2.46 -14.55
CA ASP A 655 -19.24 2.67 -13.30
C ASP A 655 -20.09 2.36 -12.06
N PHE A 656 -19.52 1.60 -11.13
CA PHE A 656 -20.24 1.07 -9.99
C PHE A 656 -20.90 2.14 -9.11
N GLU A 657 -20.16 3.19 -8.76
CA GLU A 657 -20.64 4.21 -7.80
C GLU A 657 -21.55 5.24 -8.46
N THR A 658 -21.20 5.68 -9.67
CA THR A 658 -21.87 6.81 -10.32
C THR A 658 -23.01 6.40 -11.25
N ARG A 659 -23.01 5.16 -11.75
CA ARG A 659 -24.01 4.67 -12.72
C ARG A 659 -24.78 3.45 -12.23
N PHE A 660 -24.08 2.38 -11.82
CA PHE A 660 -24.71 1.10 -11.45
C PHE A 660 -25.59 1.19 -10.20
N LYS A 661 -25.05 1.72 -9.08
CA LYS A 661 -25.81 1.86 -7.82
C LYS A 661 -27.06 2.73 -7.99
N PRO A 662 -26.98 3.95 -8.56
CA PRO A 662 -28.17 4.75 -8.84
C PRO A 662 -29.19 4.04 -9.73
N TYR A 663 -28.74 3.25 -10.71
CA TYR A 663 -29.61 2.48 -11.58
C TYR A 663 -30.37 1.38 -10.82
N ILE A 664 -29.67 0.60 -9.99
CA ILE A 664 -30.28 -0.43 -9.13
C ILE A 664 -31.29 0.20 -8.17
N ASP A 665 -30.93 1.30 -7.50
CA ASP A 665 -31.82 2.01 -6.57
C ASP A 665 -33.09 2.48 -7.28
N GLN A 666 -32.95 3.05 -8.48
CA GLN A 666 -34.06 3.52 -9.27
C GLN A 666 -34.96 2.37 -9.72
N ARG A 667 -34.40 1.28 -10.25
CA ARG A 667 -35.18 0.12 -10.71
C ARG A 667 -35.89 -0.61 -9.58
N SER A 668 -35.21 -0.77 -8.45
CA SER A 668 -35.81 -1.27 -7.21
C SER A 668 -36.99 -0.40 -6.77
N SER A 669 -36.81 0.93 -6.74
CA SER A 669 -37.89 1.87 -6.40
C SER A 669 -39.07 1.84 -7.37
N GLN A 670 -38.82 1.46 -8.63
CA GLN A 670 -39.82 1.29 -9.68
C GLN A 670 -40.44 -0.12 -9.67
N GLY A 671 -40.07 -1.00 -8.75
CA GLY A 671 -40.66 -2.33 -8.59
C GLY A 671 -40.19 -3.36 -9.61
N PHE A 672 -39.05 -3.11 -10.27
CA PHE A 672 -38.30 -4.16 -10.96
C PHE A 672 -37.56 -5.01 -9.93
N ASN A 673 -37.47 -6.30 -10.20
CA ASN A 673 -36.86 -7.29 -9.31
C ASN A 673 -35.94 -8.28 -10.02
N ASN A 674 -35.69 -8.04 -11.31
CA ASN A 674 -34.75 -8.81 -12.11
C ASN A 674 -33.97 -7.88 -13.05
N LEU A 675 -32.74 -8.26 -13.37
CA LEU A 675 -31.88 -7.50 -14.27
C LEU A 675 -31.03 -8.44 -15.12
N ASN A 676 -31.11 -8.34 -16.44
CA ASN A 676 -30.23 -9.06 -17.36
C ASN A 676 -28.87 -8.36 -17.45
N LEU A 677 -27.79 -9.12 -17.21
CA LEU A 677 -26.40 -8.66 -17.18
C LEU A 677 -25.50 -9.69 -17.87
N ILE A 678 -24.55 -9.24 -18.70
CA ILE A 678 -23.54 -10.12 -19.33
C ILE A 678 -22.27 -10.15 -18.48
N VAL A 679 -21.81 -11.34 -18.13
CA VAL A 679 -20.64 -11.53 -17.27
C VAL A 679 -19.33 -11.37 -18.05
N ALA A 680 -19.25 -11.89 -19.27
CA ALA A 680 -18.09 -11.75 -20.15
C ALA A 680 -18.58 -11.70 -21.60
N ASP A 681 -18.04 -10.82 -22.43
CA ASP A 681 -18.40 -10.76 -23.86
C ASP A 681 -17.33 -10.01 -24.66
N ASP A 682 -17.11 -10.36 -25.92
CA ASP A 682 -16.20 -9.64 -26.83
C ASP A 682 -16.90 -8.92 -28.00
N ARG A 683 -18.23 -9.01 -28.11
CA ARG A 683 -18.97 -8.40 -29.22
C ARG A 683 -18.77 -6.90 -29.36
N TYR A 684 -18.22 -6.26 -28.34
CA TYR A 684 -17.89 -4.85 -28.30
C TYR A 684 -16.45 -4.73 -27.77
N ASP A 685 -15.64 -3.83 -28.34
CA ASP A 685 -14.21 -3.57 -28.02
C ASP A 685 -13.93 -3.21 -26.53
N TYR A 686 -14.93 -3.34 -25.65
CA TYR A 686 -14.96 -2.83 -24.27
C TYR A 686 -15.57 -3.86 -23.32
N SER A 687 -14.79 -4.87 -22.93
CA SER A 687 -15.21 -5.90 -21.96
C SER A 687 -14.69 -5.68 -20.54
N ALA A 688 -13.78 -4.73 -20.37
CA ALA A 688 -13.15 -4.46 -19.10
C ALA A 688 -14.12 -3.77 -18.11
N ASN A 689 -13.93 -4.06 -16.83
CA ASN A 689 -14.54 -3.31 -15.75
C ASN A 689 -13.47 -2.59 -14.93
N GLU A 690 -13.84 -2.06 -13.77
CA GLU A 690 -12.92 -1.33 -12.90
C GLU A 690 -11.73 -2.18 -12.40
N GLY A 691 -11.80 -3.51 -12.55
CA GLY A 691 -10.71 -4.46 -12.30
C GLY A 691 -9.89 -4.85 -13.53
N GLY A 692 -10.17 -4.28 -14.71
CA GLY A 692 -9.51 -4.60 -15.98
C GLY A 692 -10.29 -5.60 -16.83
N ASP A 693 -9.63 -6.27 -17.76
CA ASP A 693 -10.25 -7.29 -18.62
C ASP A 693 -10.58 -8.58 -17.85
N VAL A 694 -11.66 -9.26 -18.22
CA VAL A 694 -12.09 -10.53 -17.61
C VAL A 694 -11.05 -11.66 -17.76
N PHE A 695 -10.34 -11.68 -18.89
CA PHE A 695 -9.23 -12.58 -19.19
C PHE A 695 -8.02 -11.76 -19.65
N TYR A 696 -6.82 -12.28 -19.45
CA TYR A 696 -5.60 -11.66 -19.96
C TYR A 696 -5.65 -11.50 -21.48
N MET A 697 -5.29 -10.31 -21.95
CA MET A 697 -5.30 -9.93 -23.37
C MET A 697 -3.87 -9.86 -23.92
N PRO A 698 -3.29 -10.96 -24.47
CA PRO A 698 -1.98 -10.90 -25.14
C PRO A 698 -1.93 -9.92 -26.32
N THR A 699 -3.07 -9.68 -26.98
CA THR A 699 -3.26 -8.60 -27.94
C THR A 699 -4.67 -8.01 -27.75
N PRO A 700 -4.97 -6.79 -28.24
CA PRO A 700 -6.28 -6.15 -28.04
C PRO A 700 -7.49 -6.99 -28.45
N ASN A 701 -7.33 -7.96 -29.36
CA ASN A 701 -8.43 -8.76 -29.92
C ASN A 701 -8.25 -10.27 -29.65
N SER A 702 -7.46 -10.65 -28.65
CA SER A 702 -7.19 -12.06 -28.34
C SER A 702 -7.20 -12.27 -26.84
N ARG A 703 -8.13 -13.10 -26.36
CA ARG A 703 -8.23 -13.54 -24.95
C ARG A 703 -7.43 -14.81 -24.71
N ASP A 704 -6.77 -14.86 -23.56
CA ASP A 704 -6.22 -16.09 -23.00
C ASP A 704 -7.18 -16.64 -21.92
N TYR A 705 -8.07 -17.55 -22.32
CA TYR A 705 -9.08 -18.17 -21.44
C TYR A 705 -8.48 -19.07 -20.34
N ASP A 706 -7.17 -19.32 -20.36
CA ASP A 706 -6.47 -19.95 -19.24
C ASP A 706 -6.02 -18.92 -18.20
N ARG A 707 -6.12 -17.62 -18.45
CA ARG A 707 -5.66 -16.56 -17.53
C ARG A 707 -6.81 -15.62 -17.17
N LEU A 708 -7.67 -16.09 -16.26
CA LEU A 708 -8.75 -15.31 -15.67
C LEU A 708 -8.20 -14.21 -14.75
N ASN A 709 -8.83 -13.04 -14.76
CA ASN A 709 -8.48 -11.91 -13.90
C ASN A 709 -9.41 -11.84 -12.68
N PRO A 710 -8.95 -12.18 -11.46
CA PRO A 710 -9.79 -12.17 -10.26
C PRO A 710 -10.32 -10.77 -9.91
N ALA A 711 -9.54 -9.71 -10.15
CA ALA A 711 -9.96 -8.33 -9.87
C ALA A 711 -11.21 -7.92 -10.65
N TYR A 712 -11.44 -8.48 -11.84
CA TYR A 712 -12.68 -8.28 -12.59
C TYR A 712 -13.90 -8.83 -11.82
N PHE A 713 -13.76 -9.99 -11.19
CA PHE A 713 -14.83 -10.66 -10.47
C PHE A 713 -15.09 -10.06 -9.09
N ASP A 714 -14.12 -9.37 -8.47
CA ASP A 714 -14.36 -8.56 -7.26
C ASP A 714 -15.41 -7.47 -7.52
N TRP A 715 -15.40 -6.92 -8.72
CA TRP A 715 -16.38 -5.91 -9.14
C TRP A 715 -17.72 -6.51 -9.54
N ILE A 716 -17.77 -7.76 -10.00
CA ILE A 716 -19.02 -8.49 -10.18
C ILE A 716 -19.61 -8.87 -8.82
N ASP A 717 -18.79 -9.29 -7.85
CA ASP A 717 -19.21 -9.58 -6.47
C ASP A 717 -19.96 -8.38 -5.86
N LYS A 718 -19.39 -7.17 -6.00
CA LYS A 718 -20.03 -5.92 -5.57
C LYS A 718 -21.39 -5.69 -6.26
N ARG A 719 -21.46 -5.88 -7.58
CA ARG A 719 -22.69 -5.68 -8.38
C ARG A 719 -23.78 -6.68 -8.02
N VAL A 720 -23.43 -7.95 -7.85
CA VAL A 720 -24.36 -9.02 -7.46
C VAL A 720 -24.88 -8.80 -6.04
N SER A 721 -23.99 -8.52 -5.07
CA SER A 721 -24.39 -8.24 -3.68
C SER A 721 -25.31 -7.03 -3.61
N TYR A 722 -24.92 -5.91 -4.23
CA TYR A 722 -25.71 -4.68 -4.20
C TYR A 722 -27.11 -4.89 -4.81
N SER A 723 -27.20 -5.62 -5.93
CA SER A 723 -28.49 -5.96 -6.54
C SER A 723 -29.38 -6.75 -5.58
N ASN A 724 -28.83 -7.80 -4.96
CA ASN A 724 -29.54 -8.64 -4.00
C ASN A 724 -30.02 -7.86 -2.75
N GLU A 725 -29.19 -6.96 -2.21
CA GLU A 725 -29.53 -6.08 -1.09
C GLU A 725 -30.71 -5.15 -1.40
N HIS A 726 -30.87 -4.78 -2.68
CA HIS A 726 -31.95 -3.92 -3.17
C HIS A 726 -33.11 -4.70 -3.79
N GLY A 727 -33.19 -6.02 -3.57
CA GLY A 727 -34.31 -6.86 -4.01
C GLY A 727 -34.33 -7.17 -5.51
N ILE A 728 -33.22 -6.93 -6.22
CA ILE A 728 -33.04 -7.29 -7.62
C ILE A 728 -32.25 -8.59 -7.71
N ILE A 729 -32.79 -9.57 -8.43
CA ILE A 729 -32.14 -10.85 -8.74
C ILE A 729 -31.44 -10.71 -10.10
N PRO A 730 -30.10 -10.71 -10.17
CA PRO A 730 -29.40 -10.69 -11.45
C PRO A 730 -29.64 -11.97 -12.25
N SER A 731 -30.04 -11.82 -13.51
CA SER A 731 -29.88 -12.85 -14.54
C SER A 731 -28.46 -12.75 -15.08
N LEU A 732 -27.60 -13.66 -14.68
CA LEU A 732 -26.19 -13.69 -15.07
C LEU A 732 -26.06 -14.51 -16.36
N PHE A 733 -25.84 -13.80 -17.47
CA PHE A 733 -25.49 -14.39 -18.74
C PHE A 733 -24.01 -14.73 -18.71
N PHE A 734 -23.64 -16.00 -18.76
CA PHE A 734 -22.23 -16.41 -18.68
C PHE A 734 -21.38 -15.72 -19.74
N SER A 735 -21.93 -15.67 -20.96
CA SER A 735 -21.42 -14.89 -22.08
C SER A 735 -22.45 -14.91 -23.21
N TRP A 736 -22.16 -14.25 -24.33
CA TRP A 736 -22.87 -14.49 -25.58
C TRP A 736 -22.40 -15.75 -26.31
N SER A 737 -23.25 -16.29 -27.19
CA SER A 737 -23.00 -17.59 -27.85
C SER A 737 -21.70 -17.57 -28.67
N GLU A 738 -21.46 -16.51 -29.44
CA GLU A 738 -20.25 -16.37 -30.26
C GLU A 738 -18.96 -16.38 -29.46
N GLU A 739 -18.98 -15.80 -28.26
CA GLU A 739 -17.82 -15.77 -27.36
C GLU A 739 -17.61 -17.14 -26.70
N LEU A 740 -18.68 -17.82 -26.29
CA LEU A 740 -18.59 -19.18 -25.75
C LEU A 740 -17.97 -20.17 -26.75
N ALA A 741 -18.23 -19.98 -28.05
CA ALA A 741 -17.69 -20.83 -29.11
C ALA A 741 -16.15 -20.75 -29.27
N LYS A 742 -15.49 -19.79 -28.61
CA LYS A 742 -14.02 -19.61 -28.65
C LYS A 742 -13.30 -20.36 -27.54
N PHE A 743 -14.02 -20.78 -26.51
CA PHE A 743 -13.45 -21.62 -25.45
C PHE A 743 -13.20 -23.03 -26.00
N SER A 744 -12.11 -23.65 -25.56
CA SER A 744 -12.03 -25.12 -25.62
C SER A 744 -12.93 -25.76 -24.56
N ASP A 745 -13.25 -27.05 -24.72
CA ASP A 745 -14.08 -27.81 -23.77
C ASP A 745 -13.58 -27.65 -22.31
N ASP A 746 -12.29 -27.84 -22.05
CA ASP A 746 -11.74 -27.72 -20.69
C ASP A 746 -11.88 -26.29 -20.13
N GLN A 747 -11.73 -25.28 -20.98
CA GLN A 747 -11.81 -23.87 -20.60
C GLN A 747 -13.25 -23.47 -20.24
N ILE A 748 -14.24 -23.87 -21.05
CA ILE A 748 -15.64 -23.53 -20.76
C ILE A 748 -16.13 -24.24 -19.50
N HIS A 749 -15.76 -25.52 -19.31
CA HIS A 749 -16.09 -26.26 -18.09
C HIS A 749 -15.51 -25.60 -16.85
N ARG A 750 -14.26 -25.14 -16.92
CA ARG A 750 -13.61 -24.44 -15.81
C ARG A 750 -14.24 -23.09 -15.53
N TYR A 751 -14.56 -22.32 -16.57
CA TYR A 751 -15.24 -21.02 -16.44
C TYR A 751 -16.62 -21.17 -15.79
N ILE A 752 -17.44 -22.12 -16.24
CA ILE A 752 -18.76 -22.38 -15.65
C ILE A 752 -18.63 -22.78 -14.18
N ARG A 753 -17.73 -23.71 -13.85
CA ARG A 753 -17.48 -24.12 -12.45
C ARG A 753 -17.07 -22.93 -11.59
N TYR A 754 -16.22 -22.05 -12.12
CA TYR A 754 -15.76 -20.85 -11.44
C TYR A 754 -16.93 -19.90 -11.11
N LEU A 755 -17.79 -19.59 -12.09
CA LEU A 755 -18.97 -18.74 -11.87
C LEU A 755 -19.94 -19.34 -10.86
N VAL A 756 -20.21 -20.65 -10.96
CA VAL A 756 -21.14 -21.32 -10.05
C VAL A 756 -20.56 -21.34 -8.62
N ALA A 757 -19.28 -21.69 -8.45
CA ALA A 757 -18.62 -21.68 -7.15
C ALA A 757 -18.63 -20.28 -6.49
N ARG A 758 -18.43 -19.23 -7.30
CA ARG A 758 -18.39 -17.85 -6.81
C ARG A 758 -19.80 -17.30 -6.51
N TYR A 759 -20.81 -17.53 -7.36
CA TYR A 759 -22.09 -16.81 -7.25
C TYR A 759 -23.31 -17.63 -6.81
N ALA A 760 -23.27 -18.96 -6.76
CA ALA A 760 -24.46 -19.77 -6.45
C ALA A 760 -25.08 -19.48 -5.07
N ALA A 761 -24.29 -19.02 -4.10
CA ALA A 761 -24.78 -18.66 -2.77
C ALA A 761 -25.66 -17.40 -2.75
N TYR A 762 -25.56 -16.53 -3.77
CA TYR A 762 -26.44 -15.39 -3.96
C TYR A 762 -27.77 -15.81 -4.62
N LYS A 763 -28.78 -14.93 -4.58
CA LYS A 763 -29.97 -15.10 -5.42
C LYS A 763 -29.60 -14.63 -6.82
N VAL A 764 -29.38 -15.58 -7.72
CA VAL A 764 -29.08 -15.34 -9.14
C VAL A 764 -29.98 -16.21 -10.01
N ILE A 765 -30.11 -15.83 -11.29
CA ILE A 765 -30.65 -16.68 -12.33
C ILE A 765 -29.51 -16.95 -13.32
N TRP A 766 -29.24 -18.22 -13.59
CA TRP A 766 -28.22 -18.61 -14.56
C TRP A 766 -28.80 -18.56 -15.96
N ILE A 767 -28.22 -17.74 -16.82
CA ILE A 767 -28.51 -17.74 -18.25
C ILE A 767 -27.26 -18.25 -18.96
N LEU A 768 -27.33 -19.44 -19.55
CA LEU A 768 -26.13 -20.09 -20.11
C LEU A 768 -25.51 -19.25 -21.23
N THR A 769 -26.34 -18.60 -22.04
CA THR A 769 -25.91 -17.79 -23.17
C THR A 769 -26.99 -16.80 -23.60
N GLY A 770 -26.57 -15.77 -24.35
CA GLY A 770 -27.45 -15.00 -25.24
C GLY A 770 -27.47 -15.54 -26.67
N GLU A 771 -28.66 -15.52 -27.28
CA GLU A 771 -28.96 -15.92 -28.68
C GLU A 771 -28.28 -17.25 -29.04
N MET A 772 -28.75 -18.29 -28.35
CA MET A 772 -28.17 -19.64 -28.37
C MET A 772 -27.92 -20.21 -29.77
N GLU A 773 -28.68 -19.77 -30.77
CA GLU A 773 -28.67 -20.28 -32.14
C GLU A 773 -27.47 -19.78 -32.96
N GLU A 774 -26.73 -18.79 -32.48
CA GLU A 774 -25.73 -18.09 -33.29
C GLU A 774 -24.44 -18.89 -33.51
N ALA A 775 -23.99 -19.68 -32.54
CA ALA A 775 -22.64 -20.28 -32.61
C ALA A 775 -22.48 -21.70 -32.06
N ASN A 776 -23.19 -22.08 -30.99
CA ASN A 776 -23.00 -23.40 -30.35
C ASN A 776 -24.16 -24.36 -30.63
N SER A 777 -23.93 -25.65 -30.39
CA SER A 777 -24.93 -26.69 -30.61
C SER A 777 -25.81 -26.93 -29.39
N LEU A 778 -26.99 -27.53 -29.60
CA LEU A 778 -27.87 -27.97 -28.51
C LEU A 778 -27.17 -28.93 -27.53
N GLN A 779 -26.24 -29.74 -28.03
CA GLN A 779 -25.54 -30.71 -27.19
C GLN A 779 -24.60 -30.02 -26.21
N ASP A 780 -23.98 -28.91 -26.61
CA ASP A 780 -23.12 -28.10 -25.75
C ASP A 780 -23.94 -27.51 -24.60
N TYR A 781 -25.11 -26.93 -24.91
CA TYR A 781 -26.01 -26.38 -23.88
C TYR A 781 -26.57 -27.46 -22.94
N ILE A 782 -26.86 -28.66 -23.45
CA ILE A 782 -27.26 -29.80 -22.60
C ILE A 782 -26.15 -30.14 -21.63
N GLU A 783 -24.90 -30.19 -22.08
CA GLU A 783 -23.74 -30.49 -21.25
C GLU A 783 -23.52 -29.41 -20.19
N TRP A 784 -23.47 -28.14 -20.60
CA TRP A 784 -23.24 -26.99 -19.73
C TRP A 784 -24.37 -26.80 -18.70
N GLY A 785 -25.63 -26.97 -19.12
CA GLY A 785 -26.77 -26.89 -18.20
C GLY A 785 -26.76 -27.99 -17.15
N ASN A 786 -26.39 -29.22 -17.53
CA ASN A 786 -26.17 -30.30 -16.58
C ASN A 786 -25.00 -30.00 -15.63
N LEU A 787 -23.91 -29.42 -16.14
CA LEU A 787 -22.77 -29.01 -15.32
C LEU A 787 -23.18 -27.98 -14.25
N VAL A 788 -23.90 -26.92 -14.64
CA VAL A 788 -24.41 -25.91 -13.70
C VAL A 788 -25.29 -26.56 -12.64
N ARG A 789 -26.29 -27.36 -13.05
CA ARG A 789 -27.19 -28.04 -12.11
C ARG A 789 -26.46 -28.97 -11.14
N ASN A 790 -25.42 -29.65 -11.59
CA ASN A 790 -24.62 -30.54 -10.75
C ASN A 790 -23.73 -29.79 -9.77
N LYS A 791 -23.32 -28.56 -10.09
CA LYS A 791 -22.39 -27.76 -9.28
C LYS A 791 -23.08 -26.75 -8.37
N ASP A 792 -24.30 -26.32 -8.72
CA ASP A 792 -25.10 -25.40 -7.90
C ASP A 792 -25.83 -26.16 -6.78
N PRO A 793 -25.40 -26.02 -5.51
CA PRO A 793 -26.00 -26.72 -4.37
C PRO A 793 -27.34 -26.09 -3.93
N PHE A 794 -27.67 -24.90 -4.43
CA PHE A 794 -28.83 -24.10 -4.04
C PHE A 794 -29.95 -24.15 -5.07
N ASP A 795 -29.80 -24.92 -6.15
CA ASP A 795 -30.86 -25.14 -7.13
C ASP A 795 -31.39 -23.80 -7.71
N ASN A 796 -30.50 -22.84 -8.02
CA ASN A 796 -30.94 -21.59 -8.64
C ASN A 796 -31.57 -21.87 -10.02
N PRO A 797 -32.49 -21.01 -10.49
CA PRO A 797 -33.08 -21.17 -11.82
C PRO A 797 -32.03 -21.08 -12.92
N ILE A 798 -32.14 -21.97 -13.90
CA ILE A 798 -31.30 -22.00 -15.11
C ILE A 798 -32.20 -21.81 -16.33
N SER A 799 -31.80 -20.95 -17.24
CA SER A 799 -32.35 -20.88 -18.59
C SER A 799 -31.24 -20.48 -19.58
N LEU A 800 -31.63 -20.13 -20.79
CA LEU A 800 -30.78 -19.64 -21.85
C LEU A 800 -31.62 -18.77 -22.78
N HIS A 801 -31.01 -17.74 -23.31
CA HIS A 801 -31.66 -16.76 -24.16
C HIS A 801 -31.48 -17.14 -25.64
N THR A 802 -32.47 -16.78 -26.45
CA THR A 802 -32.76 -17.33 -27.80
C THR A 802 -33.22 -16.17 -28.68
N VAL A 803 -33.36 -16.41 -29.99
CA VAL A 803 -34.05 -15.47 -30.90
C VAL A 803 -35.58 -15.65 -30.96
N ASP A 804 -36.12 -16.74 -30.40
CA ASP A 804 -37.55 -17.06 -30.43
C ASP A 804 -37.99 -17.68 -29.09
N SER A 805 -37.86 -19.00 -28.93
CA SER A 805 -38.12 -19.75 -27.71
C SER A 805 -37.10 -20.89 -27.54
N CYS A 806 -36.59 -21.09 -26.33
CA CYS A 806 -35.70 -22.21 -26.02
C CYS A 806 -36.43 -23.53 -25.71
N ASN A 807 -37.68 -23.67 -26.18
CA ASN A 807 -38.53 -24.83 -25.88
C ASN A 807 -38.00 -26.18 -26.43
N GLU A 808 -37.09 -26.16 -27.38
CA GLU A 808 -36.40 -27.36 -27.86
C GLU A 808 -35.56 -28.06 -26.76
N LEU A 809 -35.20 -27.32 -25.71
CA LEU A 809 -34.53 -27.82 -24.52
C LEU A 809 -35.49 -27.99 -23.33
N ALA A 810 -36.80 -27.80 -23.51
CA ALA A 810 -37.77 -27.84 -22.42
C ALA A 810 -37.83 -29.20 -21.71
N ASP A 811 -37.53 -30.31 -22.38
CA ASP A 811 -37.47 -31.64 -21.76
C ASP A 811 -36.23 -31.83 -20.87
N GLN A 812 -35.25 -30.93 -20.92
CA GLN A 812 -34.05 -31.01 -20.09
C GLN A 812 -34.38 -30.70 -18.62
N PRO A 813 -34.02 -31.57 -17.67
CA PRO A 813 -34.32 -31.36 -16.25
C PRO A 813 -33.64 -30.12 -15.65
N TRP A 814 -32.49 -29.73 -16.18
CA TRP A 814 -31.75 -28.57 -15.68
C TRP A 814 -32.42 -27.24 -16.06
N LEU A 815 -33.13 -27.18 -17.20
CA LEU A 815 -33.81 -25.97 -17.67
C LEU A 815 -35.00 -25.68 -16.75
N THR A 816 -34.94 -24.60 -15.99
CA THR A 816 -35.95 -24.27 -14.97
C THR A 816 -37.16 -23.56 -15.58
N PHE A 817 -36.93 -22.68 -16.55
CA PHE A 817 -37.98 -21.93 -17.24
C PHE A 817 -37.62 -21.73 -18.70
N ILE A 818 -38.65 -21.53 -19.52
CA ILE A 818 -38.49 -21.21 -20.94
C ILE A 818 -38.32 -19.70 -21.06
N MET A 819 -37.22 -19.26 -21.65
CA MET A 819 -36.97 -17.87 -21.98
C MET A 819 -37.27 -17.65 -23.47
N GLN A 820 -37.93 -16.54 -23.78
CA GLN A 820 -38.34 -16.15 -25.12
C GLN A 820 -37.78 -14.78 -25.50
N GLN A 821 -37.66 -14.49 -26.79
CA GLN A 821 -37.24 -13.19 -27.33
C GLN A 821 -38.22 -12.67 -28.39
N TYR A 822 -39.53 -12.86 -28.19
CA TYR A 822 -40.53 -12.34 -29.12
C TYR A 822 -40.77 -10.84 -28.90
N ARG A 823 -40.48 -10.04 -29.94
CA ARG A 823 -40.64 -8.57 -29.95
C ARG A 823 -41.83 -8.09 -30.78
N GLY A 824 -42.67 -9.01 -31.26
CA GLY A 824 -43.79 -8.70 -32.13
C GLY A 824 -45.04 -8.16 -31.40
N SER A 825 -46.18 -8.21 -32.08
CA SER A 825 -47.42 -7.58 -31.64
C SER A 825 -47.86 -8.05 -30.25
N TYR A 826 -48.11 -7.10 -29.33
CA TYR A 826 -48.69 -7.37 -28.00
C TYR A 826 -50.02 -8.16 -28.04
N ARG A 827 -50.69 -8.25 -29.20
CA ARG A 827 -51.93 -9.01 -29.36
C ARG A 827 -51.69 -10.52 -29.49
N GLU A 828 -50.49 -10.92 -29.90
CA GLU A 828 -50.11 -12.32 -30.13
C GLU A 828 -49.43 -12.94 -28.91
N MET A 829 -49.03 -12.11 -27.93
CA MET A 829 -48.33 -12.56 -26.73
C MET A 829 -49.07 -13.59 -25.90
N TYR A 830 -50.41 -13.58 -25.90
CA TYR A 830 -51.16 -14.61 -25.19
C TYR A 830 -50.89 -15.99 -25.80
N ASP A 831 -51.05 -16.11 -27.12
CA ASP A 831 -50.86 -17.37 -27.82
C ASP A 831 -49.39 -17.82 -27.66
N TYR A 832 -48.46 -16.90 -27.88
CA TYR A 832 -47.03 -17.17 -27.82
C TYR A 832 -46.51 -17.61 -26.44
N ILE A 833 -47.00 -17.01 -25.34
CA ILE A 833 -46.68 -17.47 -23.98
C ILE A 833 -47.36 -18.81 -23.69
N SER A 834 -48.62 -18.96 -24.11
CA SER A 834 -49.42 -20.16 -23.81
C SER A 834 -48.97 -21.41 -24.58
N ASP A 835 -48.34 -21.25 -25.74
CA ASP A 835 -47.80 -22.37 -26.53
C ASP A 835 -46.72 -23.12 -25.75
N ASP A 836 -45.90 -22.39 -24.98
CA ASP A 836 -44.83 -22.96 -24.16
C ASP A 836 -45.28 -23.42 -22.77
N TRP A 837 -46.54 -23.18 -22.38
CA TRP A 837 -47.09 -23.76 -21.15
C TRP A 837 -47.26 -25.28 -21.21
N ASN A 838 -47.21 -25.89 -22.40
CA ASN A 838 -47.31 -27.33 -22.54
C ASN A 838 -46.15 -28.11 -21.87
N TYR A 839 -45.11 -27.40 -21.42
CA TYR A 839 -43.92 -27.99 -20.80
C TYR A 839 -43.92 -27.95 -19.26
N ASP A 840 -45.01 -27.50 -18.62
CA ASP A 840 -45.11 -27.39 -17.14
C ASP A 840 -43.94 -26.60 -16.52
N LYS A 841 -43.56 -25.50 -17.15
CA LYS A 841 -42.50 -24.59 -16.71
C LYS A 841 -42.99 -23.14 -16.72
N PRO A 842 -42.36 -22.24 -15.94
CA PRO A 842 -42.56 -20.81 -16.12
C PRO A 842 -42.07 -20.40 -17.50
N VAL A 843 -42.71 -19.38 -18.08
CA VAL A 843 -42.32 -18.79 -19.35
C VAL A 843 -41.98 -17.33 -19.09
N VAL A 844 -40.83 -16.88 -19.56
CA VAL A 844 -40.35 -15.50 -19.38
C VAL A 844 -40.03 -14.95 -20.77
N ASN A 845 -40.68 -13.87 -21.17
CA ASN A 845 -40.17 -13.11 -22.31
C ASN A 845 -39.01 -12.24 -21.80
N GLY A 846 -37.81 -12.69 -22.14
CA GLY A 846 -36.53 -12.19 -21.65
C GLY A 846 -36.06 -10.90 -22.33
N GLU A 847 -36.70 -10.51 -23.43
CA GLU A 847 -36.38 -9.30 -24.20
C GLU A 847 -37.55 -8.92 -25.11
N TYR A 848 -38.62 -8.34 -24.55
CA TYR A 848 -39.84 -7.95 -25.32
C TYR A 848 -39.63 -6.72 -26.23
N GLY A 849 -38.39 -6.27 -26.40
CA GLY A 849 -38.00 -5.05 -27.09
C GLY A 849 -37.65 -3.91 -26.14
N TYR A 850 -37.05 -2.86 -26.70
CA TYR A 850 -36.48 -1.73 -25.94
C TYR A 850 -37.24 -0.42 -26.13
N LEU A 851 -37.49 0.28 -25.03
CA LEU A 851 -38.04 1.64 -25.05
C LEU A 851 -37.00 2.63 -25.61
N VAL A 852 -37.28 3.25 -26.76
CA VAL A 852 -36.32 4.18 -27.41
C VAL A 852 -36.95 5.52 -27.79
N GLU A 853 -36.17 6.61 -27.66
CA GLU A 853 -36.64 7.99 -27.86
C GLU A 853 -36.85 8.37 -29.33
N GLN A 854 -36.03 7.83 -30.24
CA GLN A 854 -36.08 8.11 -31.67
C GLN A 854 -36.52 6.87 -32.44
N TYR A 855 -36.94 7.07 -33.70
CA TYR A 855 -37.17 6.00 -34.67
C TYR A 855 -35.82 5.33 -35.03
N VAL A 856 -35.25 4.62 -34.07
CA VAL A 856 -34.20 3.64 -34.37
C VAL A 856 -34.92 2.55 -35.16
N HIS A 857 -34.40 2.18 -36.33
CA HIS A 857 -34.91 1.02 -37.07
C HIS A 857 -34.70 -0.24 -36.23
N GLN A 858 -35.68 -0.59 -35.41
CA GLN A 858 -35.75 -1.89 -34.76
C GLN A 858 -35.94 -2.96 -35.84
N PRO A 859 -35.35 -4.16 -35.68
CA PRO A 859 -35.44 -5.23 -36.68
C PRO A 859 -36.88 -5.62 -37.06
N ASP A 860 -37.83 -5.41 -36.16
CA ASP A 860 -39.28 -5.66 -36.34
C ASP A 860 -40.02 -4.53 -37.08
N GLY A 861 -39.39 -3.38 -37.31
CA GLY A 861 -39.98 -2.21 -37.95
C GLY A 861 -41.00 -1.44 -37.10
N LEU A 862 -41.13 -1.74 -35.81
CA LEU A 862 -42.07 -1.11 -34.88
C LEU A 862 -41.41 0.03 -34.08
N GLN A 863 -42.22 1.02 -33.69
CA GLN A 863 -41.80 2.05 -32.75
C GLN A 863 -42.14 1.59 -31.32
N HIS A 864 -41.11 1.30 -30.54
CA HIS A 864 -41.24 0.92 -29.13
C HIS A 864 -41.35 2.15 -28.22
N ASP A 865 -42.52 2.78 -28.25
CA ASP A 865 -42.85 3.85 -27.32
C ASP A 865 -43.33 3.30 -25.96
N VAL A 866 -43.52 4.21 -25.00
CA VAL A 866 -44.00 3.87 -23.67
C VAL A 866 -45.36 3.13 -23.71
N ASN A 867 -46.22 3.39 -24.70
CA ASN A 867 -47.49 2.68 -24.83
C ASN A 867 -47.31 1.24 -25.34
N TYR A 868 -46.36 1.02 -26.24
CA TYR A 868 -45.99 -0.28 -26.77
C TYR A 868 -45.51 -1.20 -25.65
N ILE A 869 -44.50 -0.74 -24.90
CA ILE A 869 -43.91 -1.48 -23.78
C ILE A 869 -44.97 -1.80 -22.72
N ARG A 870 -45.83 -0.84 -22.34
CA ARG A 870 -46.91 -1.10 -21.39
C ARG A 870 -47.92 -2.15 -21.86
N LYS A 871 -48.31 -2.12 -23.14
CA LYS A 871 -49.26 -3.10 -23.70
C LYS A 871 -48.65 -4.49 -23.75
N GLY A 872 -47.40 -4.56 -24.15
CA GLY A 872 -46.57 -5.76 -24.10
C GLY A 872 -46.52 -6.39 -22.73
N ALA A 873 -46.07 -5.60 -21.74
CA ALA A 873 -46.01 -6.01 -20.35
C ALA A 873 -47.35 -6.54 -19.87
N TRP A 874 -48.45 -5.80 -20.08
CA TRP A 874 -49.80 -6.27 -19.72
C TRP A 874 -50.16 -7.59 -20.39
N SER A 875 -49.89 -7.75 -21.69
CA SER A 875 -50.24 -8.96 -22.42
C SER A 875 -49.46 -10.18 -21.95
N ILE A 876 -48.14 -10.05 -21.77
CA ILE A 876 -47.27 -11.13 -21.27
C ILE A 876 -47.71 -11.56 -19.88
N ILE A 877 -47.94 -10.58 -19.02
CA ILE A 877 -48.26 -10.82 -17.61
C ILE A 877 -49.65 -11.44 -17.44
N MET A 878 -50.63 -11.00 -18.23
CA MET A 878 -51.97 -11.60 -18.21
C MET A 878 -52.01 -12.97 -18.87
N ALA A 879 -51.10 -13.24 -19.79
CA ALA A 879 -50.83 -14.57 -20.29
C ALA A 879 -50.03 -15.43 -19.27
N GLY A 880 -49.71 -14.88 -18.09
CA GLY A 880 -49.00 -15.54 -16.99
C GLY A 880 -47.51 -15.79 -17.21
N GLY A 881 -46.89 -15.02 -18.11
CA GLY A 881 -45.44 -15.01 -18.29
C GLY A 881 -44.73 -13.95 -17.43
N GLY A 882 -43.41 -14.11 -17.27
CA GLY A 882 -42.51 -13.08 -16.77
C GLY A 882 -42.14 -12.08 -17.87
N PHE A 883 -41.92 -10.82 -17.48
CA PHE A 883 -41.66 -9.72 -18.42
C PHE A 883 -40.28 -9.12 -18.21
N VAL A 884 -39.49 -9.01 -19.27
CA VAL A 884 -38.22 -8.28 -19.29
C VAL A 884 -38.17 -7.37 -20.53
N THR A 885 -37.63 -6.17 -20.36
CA THR A 885 -37.48 -5.14 -21.40
C THR A 885 -36.17 -4.39 -21.19
N GLY A 886 -35.92 -3.29 -21.90
CA GLY A 886 -34.79 -2.40 -21.69
C GLY A 886 -35.12 -0.97 -22.10
N PHE A 887 -34.29 -0.03 -21.66
CA PHE A 887 -34.54 1.41 -21.80
C PHE A 887 -33.37 2.10 -22.50
N GLY A 888 -33.67 2.94 -23.50
CA GLY A 888 -32.78 3.39 -24.57
C GLY A 888 -31.55 4.20 -24.20
N GLY A 889 -31.24 4.33 -22.93
CA GLY A 889 -30.09 5.07 -22.39
C GLY A 889 -29.54 4.38 -21.15
N THR A 890 -29.96 3.13 -20.91
CA THR A 890 -29.47 2.29 -19.83
C THR A 890 -29.22 0.85 -20.27
N PHE A 891 -29.74 0.38 -21.42
CA PHE A 891 -29.51 -1.00 -21.87
C PHE A 891 -28.13 -1.25 -22.51
N PHE A 892 -27.46 -0.19 -22.97
CA PHE A 892 -26.06 -0.12 -23.41
C PHE A 892 -25.43 1.21 -22.96
N ASP A 893 -24.10 1.28 -22.88
CA ASP A 893 -23.34 2.53 -22.70
C ASP A 893 -22.98 3.18 -24.05
N PRO A 894 -23.69 4.22 -24.48
CA PRO A 894 -23.49 4.84 -25.79
C PRO A 894 -22.26 5.74 -25.86
N ASP A 895 -21.59 6.04 -24.73
CA ASP A 895 -20.26 6.67 -24.75
C ASP A 895 -19.21 5.71 -25.33
N LEU A 896 -19.48 4.41 -25.32
CA LEU A 896 -18.64 3.34 -25.87
C LEU A 896 -19.14 2.80 -27.21
N HIS A 897 -20.45 2.91 -27.50
CA HIS A 897 -21.07 2.44 -28.75
C HIS A 897 -21.31 3.56 -29.78
N TYR A 898 -20.27 4.34 -30.10
CA TYR A 898 -20.33 5.31 -31.21
C TYR A 898 -20.28 4.59 -32.57
N PRO A 899 -21.09 4.97 -33.57
CA PRO A 899 -21.03 4.34 -34.90
C PRO A 899 -19.69 4.63 -35.59
N GLU A 900 -19.10 3.60 -36.22
CA GLU A 900 -17.88 3.72 -37.00
C GLU A 900 -18.07 4.60 -38.25
N ASP A 901 -19.27 4.61 -38.86
CA ASP A 901 -19.63 5.52 -39.94
C ASP A 901 -20.83 6.45 -39.59
N PRO A 902 -20.60 7.74 -39.28
CA PRO A 902 -21.67 8.70 -39.03
C PRO A 902 -22.51 9.06 -40.27
N THR A 903 -22.22 8.47 -41.44
CA THR A 903 -22.93 8.71 -42.70
C THR A 903 -23.79 7.54 -43.19
N ASP A 904 -23.70 6.36 -42.56
CA ASP A 904 -24.59 5.24 -42.83
C ASP A 904 -25.88 5.36 -41.99
N PRO A 905 -27.06 5.61 -42.60
CA PRO A 905 -28.33 5.70 -41.88
C PRO A 905 -28.75 4.37 -41.21
N THR A 906 -28.09 3.26 -41.52
CA THR A 906 -28.33 1.93 -40.93
C THR A 906 -27.44 1.62 -39.71
N GLU A 907 -26.32 2.35 -39.53
CA GLU A 907 -25.40 2.22 -38.39
C GLU A 907 -25.71 3.18 -37.23
N SER A 908 -26.66 4.09 -37.37
CA SER A 908 -27.03 5.09 -36.35
C SER A 908 -27.69 4.51 -35.08
N ARG A 909 -27.26 3.33 -34.61
CA ARG A 909 -28.11 2.49 -33.75
C ARG A 909 -28.46 3.13 -32.42
N TYR A 910 -27.59 3.83 -31.68
CA TYR A 910 -28.01 4.44 -30.41
C TYR A 910 -27.19 5.68 -30.00
N PRO A 911 -27.37 6.85 -30.64
CA PRO A 911 -26.59 8.05 -30.31
C PRO A 911 -27.17 8.79 -29.09
N ILE A 912 -27.62 8.06 -28.05
CA ILE A 912 -28.30 8.67 -26.92
C ILE A 912 -27.55 8.41 -25.62
N PRO A 913 -26.85 9.41 -25.03
CA PRO A 913 -26.02 9.27 -23.83
C PRO A 913 -26.66 8.47 -22.71
N TRP A 914 -25.84 7.71 -21.97
CA TRP A 914 -26.31 6.97 -20.81
C TRP A 914 -26.90 7.95 -19.79
N SER A 915 -28.17 7.77 -19.40
CA SER A 915 -28.85 8.70 -18.49
C SER A 915 -30.13 8.15 -17.88
N LEU A 916 -30.12 8.06 -16.55
CA LEU A 916 -31.25 7.63 -15.70
C LEU A 916 -32.36 8.68 -15.56
N ASP A 917 -32.03 9.95 -15.79
CA ASP A 917 -32.94 11.09 -15.59
C ASP A 917 -33.76 11.42 -16.83
N ARG A 918 -33.64 10.63 -17.90
CA ARG A 918 -34.41 10.89 -19.11
C ARG A 918 -35.88 10.66 -18.86
N ALA A 919 -36.67 11.55 -19.44
CA ALA A 919 -38.12 11.58 -19.22
C ALA A 919 -38.78 10.27 -19.65
N GLN A 920 -38.32 9.60 -20.71
CA GLN A 920 -38.89 8.33 -21.15
C GLN A 920 -38.55 7.17 -20.21
N ASP A 921 -37.31 7.13 -19.70
CA ASP A 921 -36.86 6.07 -18.80
C ASP A 921 -37.57 6.17 -17.44
N LEU A 922 -37.70 7.40 -16.92
CA LEU A 922 -38.51 7.70 -15.74
C LEU A 922 -39.98 7.37 -15.96
N LEU A 923 -40.58 7.84 -17.06
CA LEU A 923 -42.00 7.63 -17.33
C LEU A 923 -42.33 6.15 -17.53
N GLY A 924 -41.53 5.44 -18.32
CA GLY A 924 -41.71 4.02 -18.61
C GLY A 924 -41.55 3.17 -17.35
N GLY A 925 -40.46 3.37 -16.61
CA GLY A 925 -40.23 2.67 -15.34
C GLY A 925 -41.31 2.96 -14.31
N ASN A 926 -41.68 4.23 -14.10
CA ASN A 926 -42.75 4.61 -13.18
C ASN A 926 -44.12 4.08 -13.58
N GLN A 927 -44.36 3.83 -14.88
CA GLN A 927 -45.62 3.25 -15.32
C GLN A 927 -45.67 1.74 -15.14
N LEU A 928 -44.55 1.05 -15.37
CA LEU A 928 -44.44 -0.38 -15.08
C LEU A 928 -44.49 -0.67 -13.57
N HIS A 929 -44.05 0.28 -12.74
CA HIS A 929 -44.25 0.23 -11.28
C HIS A 929 -45.72 0.02 -10.88
N PHE A 930 -46.67 0.69 -11.52
CA PHE A 930 -48.09 0.49 -11.23
C PHE A 930 -48.55 -0.93 -11.57
N LEU A 931 -47.97 -1.55 -12.59
CA LEU A 931 -48.26 -2.92 -12.97
C LEU A 931 -47.71 -3.91 -11.94
N SER A 932 -46.45 -3.73 -11.56
CA SER A 932 -45.81 -4.52 -10.50
C SER A 932 -46.62 -4.45 -9.19
N ASN A 933 -47.00 -3.24 -8.75
CA ASN A 933 -47.83 -3.05 -7.56
C ASN A 933 -49.21 -3.72 -7.67
N PHE A 934 -49.86 -3.67 -8.85
CA PHE A 934 -51.18 -4.27 -9.02
C PHE A 934 -51.16 -5.79 -8.78
N PHE A 935 -50.11 -6.49 -9.21
CA PHE A 935 -49.98 -7.94 -9.06
C PHE A 935 -49.33 -8.38 -7.75
N THR A 936 -48.59 -7.51 -7.07
CA THR A 936 -47.87 -7.84 -5.82
C THR A 936 -48.56 -7.37 -4.55
N GLN A 937 -49.43 -6.35 -4.62
CA GLN A 937 -50.19 -5.92 -3.45
C GLN A 937 -51.23 -6.97 -3.07
N LYS A 938 -51.17 -7.45 -1.83
CA LYS A 938 -52.29 -8.16 -1.19
C LYS A 938 -53.47 -7.19 -1.12
N VAL A 939 -54.36 -7.25 -2.09
CA VAL A 939 -55.70 -6.69 -1.88
C VAL A 939 -56.32 -7.55 -0.80
N ASN A 940 -56.41 -7.02 0.42
CA ASN A 940 -57.29 -7.56 1.45
C ASN A 940 -58.72 -7.48 0.89
N TYR A 941 -59.16 -8.52 0.20
CA TYR A 941 -60.56 -8.78 -0.10
C TYR A 941 -61.19 -9.60 1.01
#